data_AF-A0A3M7R2G3-F1
#
_entry.id   AF-A0A3M7R2G3-F1
#
_cell.length_a   1.000
_cell.length_b   1.000
_cell.length_c   1.000
_cell.angle_alpha   90.00
_cell.angle_beta   90.00
_cell.angle_gamma   90.00
#
_symmetry.space_group_name_H-M   'P 1'
#
loop_
_entity.id
_entity.type
_entity.pdbx_description
1 polymer ?
#
loop_
_entity_poly.entity_id
_entity_poly.type
_entity_poly.pdbx_seq_one_letter_code
_entity_poly.pdbx_strand_id
1 'polypeptide(L)'
;MCGIFGYLNYLVPKSRKYIVETLMDGLQRLEYRGYDSAGIAFDGGNEIPLNDSPKMPCVVVRQKGKVVDLRNAVAKLEDNNWDLEFETHAGIAHTRWATHGEPSAWNSHPQRSDEDNEFVVVHNGIINNYKDLKAYLITKGFTFESETDTEVVVKLIKYLYDKHKAQGHNLTFQDLVELVISQVEGAFSFLFKSVHFPGELAASRRGSPLLIGVKCESQLATNHIPIVFSKEFRGAVVQSPLLRPETSAEAEFHPLGSNKNIEYFFASDASAVIEHTNQVIFLEDDDVAVVRNGCLTIHRIKRGEISEPSHREIQELFMEIQQIMKGNYKYFMQKEIFEQPESVVNTMRGRVNADKLNVTLGGIKDYVSEIKRCRRLIFIACGTSFHSAVATRQLLEELTELPVMVELASDFLDRNTPVFRDDVCVFISQSGETADTILALRYCKQRGALIVGITNTVGSSISRESHCGIHINAGPEIGVASTKAYTSQFLSLVMLGLVLSEDSLSKKPRRDEIIRSLRDLPGQIKTVLELDDQILELSKQLYTEKSLLIMGRGFNYATCLEGALKVKELTYMHSEGILAGELKHGPLAMVDPTMPIVMVLMDDPVKQKCMNAYQQVAARGGNPIIICNENDEELSQLSNRTIKIPRTVDCLQGILSVIPMQLLSFHIAVLRGYDVDCPRNLAKSVTKNSVMSSYQVNVLFFSKSRDLSGIGQIKIDIERSQIKASELFEILISKFPRLSEINGTCKLSVNEEYVEMEEDLNLKSGDEIAMNDYLEIRACQLNLDEITKLVSLPECGAISIFMGTTRNNMNGKTVAKLEYEAYNNMAIKEMKKICDQIRNKWSDIRNIAIFHRIGEVKIEESSIIIAISSPHRRDSLEAVNYCINEFKRTVPIWKKEWYADSTYVWKENCECIHHENKI
;
A
#
# COMPACT_ATOMS: atom_id res chain seq x y z
N MET A 1 10.52 5.49 3.71
CA MET A 1 9.70 4.75 4.71
C MET A 1 9.30 5.71 5.82
N CYS A 2 8.68 5.27 6.89
CA CYS A 2 8.58 6.02 8.15
C CYS A 2 9.20 5.12 9.24
N GLY A 3 9.48 5.65 10.43
CA GLY A 3 10.02 4.88 11.56
C GLY A 3 8.99 4.75 12.68
N ILE A 4 8.68 3.53 13.11
CA ILE A 4 7.97 3.26 14.37
C ILE A 4 9.00 2.75 15.38
N PHE A 5 8.96 3.30 16.59
CA PHE A 5 9.65 2.75 17.74
C PHE A 5 8.74 2.78 18.98
N GLY A 6 8.83 1.77 19.83
CA GLY A 6 8.12 1.73 21.10
C GLY A 6 8.93 0.97 22.14
N TYR A 7 8.85 1.43 23.38
CA TYR A 7 9.58 0.88 24.50
C TYR A 7 8.63 0.61 25.65
N LEU A 8 8.68 -0.62 26.17
CA LEU A 8 7.92 -1.04 27.33
C LEU A 8 8.86 -1.71 28.32
N ASN A 9 8.98 -1.14 29.51
CA ASN A 9 9.62 -1.78 30.67
C ASN A 9 8.55 -2.34 31.60
N TYR A 10 8.68 -3.60 32.01
CA TYR A 10 7.78 -4.25 32.95
C TYR A 10 8.56 -4.82 34.12
N LEU A 11 8.26 -4.31 35.32
CA LEU A 11 9.00 -4.58 36.56
C LEU A 11 10.51 -4.28 36.44
N VAL A 12 10.86 -3.32 35.58
CA VAL A 12 12.22 -2.81 35.42
C VAL A 12 12.15 -1.30 35.68
N PRO A 13 12.49 -0.84 36.90
CA PRO A 13 12.42 0.57 37.26
C PRO A 13 13.28 1.43 36.33
N LYS A 14 12.67 2.42 35.68
CA LYS A 14 13.35 3.40 34.82
C LYS A 14 12.80 4.80 35.08
N SER A 15 13.66 5.80 35.09
CA SER A 15 13.22 7.20 35.16
C SER A 15 12.54 7.62 33.85
N ARG A 16 11.62 8.59 33.94
CA ARG A 16 11.01 9.22 32.76
C ARG A 16 12.06 9.71 31.77
N LYS A 17 13.14 10.32 32.27
CA LYS A 17 14.27 10.77 31.46
C LYS A 17 14.88 9.62 30.65
N TYR A 18 15.13 8.48 31.27
CA TYR A 18 15.68 7.31 30.59
C TYR A 18 14.71 6.79 29.50
N ILE A 19 13.43 6.70 29.82
CA ILE A 19 12.40 6.24 28.89
C ILE A 19 12.34 7.15 27.65
N VAL A 20 12.27 8.46 27.86
CA VAL A 20 12.17 9.43 26.77
C VAL A 20 13.45 9.45 25.93
N GLU A 21 14.64 9.36 26.53
CA GLU A 21 15.88 9.24 25.77
C GLU A 21 15.95 7.94 24.97
N THR A 22 15.48 6.82 25.53
CA THR A 22 15.39 5.54 24.79
C THR A 22 14.50 5.67 23.56
N LEU A 23 13.35 6.35 23.68
CA LEU A 23 12.48 6.63 22.53
C LEU A 23 13.19 7.51 21.49
N MET A 24 13.92 8.54 21.92
CA MET A 24 14.66 9.44 21.02
C MET A 24 15.80 8.74 20.29
N ASP A 25 16.57 7.92 20.99
CA ASP A 25 17.67 7.15 20.42
C ASP A 25 17.13 6.15 19.39
N GLY A 26 16.03 5.46 19.71
CA GLY A 26 15.30 4.61 18.76
C GLY A 26 14.86 5.36 17.50
N LEU A 27 14.34 6.59 17.62
CA LEU A 27 14.01 7.43 16.46
C LEU A 27 15.25 7.86 15.68
N GLN A 28 16.35 8.16 16.35
CA GLN A 28 17.61 8.51 15.69
C GLN A 28 18.13 7.35 14.83
N ARG A 29 17.95 6.09 15.28
CA ARG A 29 18.25 4.89 14.48
C ARG A 29 17.34 4.71 13.26
N LEU A 30 16.21 5.40 13.22
CA LEU A 30 15.19 5.31 12.15
C LEU A 30 15.09 6.59 11.31
N GLU A 31 15.86 7.63 11.62
CA GLU A 31 15.78 8.94 10.95
C GLU A 31 16.07 8.83 9.44
N TYR A 32 16.96 7.92 9.04
CA TYR A 32 17.25 7.64 7.63
C TYR A 32 16.03 7.14 6.82
N ARG A 33 15.00 6.61 7.52
CA ARG A 33 13.77 6.14 6.89
C ARG A 33 12.81 7.29 6.61
N GLY A 34 12.82 8.37 7.40
CA GLY A 34 11.98 9.56 7.25
C GLY A 34 12.32 10.63 8.29
N TYR A 35 12.33 11.89 7.88
CA TYR A 35 12.87 13.00 8.69
C TYR A 35 12.15 14.35 8.43
N ASP A 36 10.94 14.32 7.85
CA ASP A 36 10.17 15.55 7.64
C ASP A 36 9.58 16.07 8.96
N SER A 37 9.21 15.14 9.84
CA SER A 37 8.72 15.41 11.18
C SER A 37 8.83 14.19 12.09
N ALA A 38 8.75 14.40 13.41
CA ALA A 38 8.82 13.34 14.41
C ALA A 38 7.94 13.63 15.63
N GLY A 39 7.66 12.61 16.44
CA GLY A 39 6.95 12.78 17.71
C GLY A 39 7.03 11.58 18.64
N ILE A 40 6.68 11.81 19.91
CA ILE A 40 6.65 10.79 20.97
C ILE A 40 5.38 10.91 21.82
N ALA A 41 4.99 9.81 22.47
CA ALA A 41 4.00 9.80 23.53
C ALA A 41 4.44 8.95 24.73
N PHE A 42 4.28 9.49 25.93
CA PHE A 42 4.69 8.88 27.20
C PHE A 42 3.75 9.31 28.35
N ASP A 43 3.82 8.65 29.50
CA ASP A 43 3.00 9.01 30.67
C ASP A 43 3.56 10.24 31.40
N GLY A 44 2.74 11.28 31.54
CA GLY A 44 3.04 12.56 32.16
C GLY A 44 2.66 12.64 33.64
N GLY A 45 2.67 13.85 34.20
CA GLY A 45 2.36 14.10 35.62
C GLY A 45 3.58 13.97 36.53
N ASN A 46 3.49 14.44 37.78
CA ASN A 46 4.65 14.57 38.67
C ASN A 46 4.78 13.44 39.71
N GLU A 47 3.74 12.63 39.87
CA GLU A 47 3.66 11.54 40.84
C GLU A 47 2.89 10.35 40.23
N ILE A 48 3.19 9.14 40.71
CA ILE A 48 2.45 7.93 40.31
C ILE A 48 1.19 7.84 41.18
N PRO A 49 -0.02 7.76 40.60
CA PRO A 49 -1.25 7.62 41.36
C PRO A 49 -1.22 6.39 42.27
N LEU A 50 -1.57 6.57 43.55
CA LEU A 50 -1.63 5.49 44.54
C LEU A 50 -2.81 4.51 44.31
N ASN A 51 -3.79 4.89 43.46
CA ASN A 51 -4.99 4.12 43.12
C ASN A 51 -5.23 4.17 41.59
N ASP A 52 -6.07 3.28 41.05
CA ASP A 52 -6.50 3.24 39.63
C ASP A 52 -7.23 4.52 39.13
N SER A 53 -7.33 5.56 39.97
CA SER A 53 -7.86 6.87 39.63
C SER A 53 -7.24 7.95 40.53
N PRO A 54 -6.81 9.10 39.96
CA PRO A 54 -6.89 9.48 38.55
C PRO A 54 -5.87 8.73 37.68
N LYS A 55 -6.23 8.49 36.41
CA LYS A 55 -5.31 7.92 35.41
C LYS A 55 -4.17 8.89 35.14
N MET A 56 -2.96 8.39 34.94
CA MET A 56 -1.86 9.24 34.48
C MET A 56 -2.17 9.83 33.10
N PRO A 57 -1.96 11.13 32.89
CA PRO A 57 -2.20 11.75 31.59
C PRO A 57 -1.16 11.27 30.57
N CYS A 58 -1.57 11.09 29.31
CA CYS A 58 -0.63 10.84 28.23
C CYS A 58 -0.13 12.17 27.65
N VAL A 59 1.17 12.37 27.64
CA VAL A 59 1.83 13.53 27.02
C VAL A 59 2.22 13.17 25.60
N VAL A 60 1.83 14.00 24.63
CA VAL A 60 2.17 13.87 23.22
C VAL A 60 3.00 15.07 22.79
N VAL A 61 4.18 14.85 22.24
CA VAL A 61 5.06 15.91 21.71
C VAL A 61 5.32 15.62 20.25
N ARG A 62 5.06 16.61 19.39
CA ARG A 62 5.18 16.51 17.93
C ARG A 62 5.93 17.71 17.40
N GLN A 63 6.89 17.49 16.52
CA GLN A 63 7.74 18.55 15.97
C GLN A 63 7.98 18.35 14.48
N LYS A 64 7.92 19.43 13.70
CA LYS A 64 8.37 19.45 12.31
C LYS A 64 9.89 19.53 12.28
N GLY A 65 10.51 18.77 11.38
CA GLY A 65 11.96 18.68 11.23
C GLY A 65 12.52 17.34 11.70
N LYS A 66 13.81 17.34 11.99
CA LYS A 66 14.61 16.16 12.35
C LYS A 66 14.37 15.76 13.81
N VAL A 67 14.87 14.59 14.20
CA VAL A 67 14.75 14.08 15.58
C VAL A 67 15.40 15.03 16.60
N VAL A 68 16.46 15.75 16.19
CA VAL A 68 17.08 16.79 17.04
C VAL A 68 16.13 17.93 17.38
N ASP A 69 15.25 18.32 16.46
CA ASP A 69 14.25 19.36 16.69
C ASP A 69 13.22 18.89 17.73
N LEU A 70 12.82 17.62 17.66
CA LEU A 70 11.96 16.99 18.65
C LEU A 70 12.62 16.92 20.04
N ARG A 71 13.91 16.56 20.12
CA ARG A 71 14.67 16.59 21.39
C ARG A 71 14.63 17.99 22.01
N ASN A 72 14.84 19.02 21.20
CA ASN A 72 14.76 20.41 21.66
C ASN A 72 13.36 20.81 22.13
N ALA A 73 12.30 20.30 21.50
CA ALA A 73 10.93 20.55 21.91
C ALA A 73 10.60 19.87 23.25
N VAL A 74 11.03 18.62 23.44
CA VAL A 74 10.85 17.87 24.69
C VAL A 74 11.60 18.49 25.85
N ALA A 75 12.83 19.00 25.62
CA ALA A 75 13.63 19.67 26.64
C ALA A 75 13.00 20.97 27.19
N LYS A 76 12.02 21.54 26.49
CA LYS A 76 11.30 22.77 26.90
C LYS A 76 10.04 22.50 27.72
N LEU A 77 9.70 21.24 28.01
CA LEU A 77 8.54 20.92 28.85
C LEU A 77 8.86 21.21 30.33
N GLU A 78 8.10 22.12 30.93
CA GLU A 78 8.30 22.55 32.33
C GLU A 78 7.51 21.68 33.34
N ASP A 79 6.35 21.14 32.95
CA ASP A 79 5.43 20.42 33.84
C ASP A 79 5.62 18.89 33.84
N ASN A 80 6.86 18.41 34.03
CA ASN A 80 7.13 16.97 34.21
C ASN A 80 8.30 16.70 35.15
N ASN A 81 8.08 15.86 36.17
CA ASN A 81 9.15 15.28 36.98
C ASN A 81 9.96 14.26 36.14
N TRP A 82 11.13 14.66 35.67
CA TRP A 82 11.99 13.83 34.81
C TRP A 82 12.67 12.66 35.55
N ASP A 83 12.80 12.78 36.87
CA ASP A 83 13.43 11.80 37.74
C ASP A 83 12.41 10.81 38.32
N LEU A 84 11.12 10.96 38.01
CA LEU A 84 10.08 10.01 38.41
C LEU A 84 10.37 8.63 37.82
N GLU A 85 10.47 7.62 38.67
CA GLU A 85 10.76 6.23 38.30
C GLU A 85 9.47 5.43 38.06
N PHE A 86 9.43 4.69 36.96
CA PHE A 86 8.34 3.81 36.60
C PHE A 86 8.79 2.36 36.65
N GLU A 87 8.16 1.54 37.49
CA GLU A 87 8.35 0.09 37.43
C GLU A 87 7.81 -0.51 36.13
N THR A 88 6.65 0.01 35.70
CA THR A 88 6.03 -0.35 34.42
C THR A 88 5.67 0.91 33.66
N HIS A 89 6.09 1.01 32.40
CA HIS A 89 5.75 2.12 31.51
C HIS A 89 5.70 1.63 30.06
N ALA A 90 4.86 2.29 29.26
CA ALA A 90 4.77 2.10 27.82
C ALA A 90 4.92 3.43 27.09
N GLY A 91 5.92 3.55 26.21
CA GLY A 91 6.18 4.72 25.37
C GLY A 91 6.16 4.38 23.89
N ILE A 92 5.67 5.30 23.05
CA ILE A 92 5.67 5.14 21.59
C ILE A 92 6.26 6.38 20.91
N ALA A 93 6.86 6.18 19.74
CA ALA A 93 7.60 7.20 19.02
C ALA A 93 7.49 6.98 17.50
N HIS A 94 7.59 8.07 16.73
CA HIS A 94 7.52 8.01 15.28
C HIS A 94 8.39 9.04 14.56
N THR A 95 8.98 8.63 13.43
CA THR A 95 9.52 9.53 12.41
C THR A 95 8.72 9.41 11.11
N ARG A 96 8.36 10.55 10.52
CA ARG A 96 7.43 10.62 9.39
C ARG A 96 8.10 11.14 8.13
N TRP A 97 7.82 10.46 7.03
CA TRP A 97 7.96 10.96 5.66
C TRP A 97 6.57 11.21 5.08
N ALA A 98 6.23 12.49 4.89
CA ALA A 98 4.87 12.93 4.61
C ALA A 98 4.42 12.52 3.21
N THR A 99 3.23 11.88 3.12
CA THR A 99 2.56 11.60 1.83
C THR A 99 1.17 12.21 1.72
N HIS A 100 0.49 12.38 2.85
CA HIS A 100 -0.79 13.11 2.94
C HIS A 100 -0.63 14.26 3.92
N GLY A 101 -1.06 15.45 3.52
CA GLY A 101 -0.89 16.68 4.31
C GLY A 101 0.56 17.15 4.38
N GLU A 102 0.74 18.46 4.53
CA GLU A 102 2.08 19.06 4.66
C GLU A 102 2.80 18.57 5.93
N PRO A 103 4.15 18.52 5.93
CA PRO A 103 4.90 18.34 7.16
C PRO A 103 4.60 19.46 8.17
N SER A 104 3.89 19.11 9.24
CA SER A 104 3.49 20.00 10.34
C SER A 104 3.39 19.19 11.64
N ALA A 105 3.39 19.88 12.79
CA ALA A 105 3.22 19.19 14.09
C ALA A 105 1.86 18.46 14.18
N TRP A 106 0.81 18.99 13.56
CA TRP A 106 -0.52 18.38 13.53
C TRP A 106 -0.57 17.10 12.68
N ASN A 107 0.20 17.06 11.59
CA ASN A 107 0.29 15.89 10.72
C ASN A 107 1.36 14.88 11.18
N SER A 108 2.18 15.20 12.17
CA SER A 108 3.11 14.26 12.81
C SER A 108 2.38 13.23 13.66
N HIS A 109 2.99 12.05 13.81
CA HIS A 109 2.52 11.04 14.75
C HIS A 109 3.29 11.18 16.07
N PRO A 110 2.76 10.70 17.22
CA PRO A 110 1.49 9.97 17.39
C PRO A 110 0.23 10.80 17.11
N GLN A 111 -0.78 10.20 16.44
CA GLN A 111 -2.11 10.80 16.32
C GLN A 111 -2.95 10.46 17.55
N ARG A 112 -3.85 11.35 17.96
CA ARG A 112 -4.64 11.26 19.21
C ARG A 112 -6.15 11.17 18.97
N SER A 113 -6.87 10.44 19.84
CA SER A 113 -8.32 10.26 19.77
C SER A 113 -9.13 11.51 20.13
N ASP A 114 -8.62 12.34 21.02
CA ASP A 114 -9.30 13.49 21.63
C ASP A 114 -8.26 14.43 22.25
N GLU A 115 -8.71 15.51 22.89
CA GLU A 115 -7.84 16.50 23.54
C GLU A 115 -7.10 15.93 24.77
N ASP A 116 -7.66 14.90 25.41
CA ASP A 116 -7.12 14.25 26.61
C ASP A 116 -6.14 13.11 26.30
N ASN A 117 -5.93 12.82 25.01
CA ASN A 117 -5.06 11.75 24.52
C ASN A 117 -5.45 10.36 25.06
N GLU A 118 -6.76 10.04 25.14
CA GLU A 118 -7.21 8.76 25.70
C GLU A 118 -6.61 7.56 24.96
N PHE A 119 -6.52 7.65 23.63
CA PHE A 119 -5.82 6.73 22.75
C PHE A 119 -4.86 7.49 21.85
N VAL A 120 -3.69 6.91 21.63
CA VAL A 120 -2.68 7.42 20.69
C VAL A 120 -2.15 6.29 19.82
N VAL A 121 -1.84 6.60 18.56
CA VAL A 121 -1.32 5.61 17.60
C VAL A 121 -0.19 6.20 16.77
N VAL A 122 0.81 5.37 16.47
CA VAL A 122 1.79 5.62 15.41
C VAL A 122 1.56 4.63 14.26
N HIS A 123 1.72 5.13 13.03
CA HIS A 123 1.36 4.39 11.82
C HIS A 123 2.42 4.53 10.72
N ASN A 124 2.80 3.40 10.12
CA ASN A 124 3.53 3.32 8.86
C ASN A 124 2.65 2.68 7.81
N GLY A 125 2.36 3.38 6.70
CA GLY A 125 1.48 2.83 5.67
C GLY A 125 0.58 3.88 5.04
N ILE A 126 -0.46 3.40 4.36
CA ILE A 126 -1.56 4.20 3.80
C ILE A 126 -2.88 3.46 4.08
N ILE A 127 -3.85 4.21 4.62
CA ILE A 127 -5.22 3.73 4.82
C ILE A 127 -6.07 4.13 3.61
N ASN A 128 -6.47 3.16 2.80
CA ASN A 128 -7.13 3.42 1.51
C ASN A 128 -8.57 3.94 1.70
N ASN A 129 -9.30 3.40 2.68
CA ASN A 129 -10.69 3.75 2.94
C ASN A 129 -10.84 4.85 4.02
N TYR A 130 -9.81 5.66 4.26
CA TYR A 130 -9.82 6.68 5.32
C TYR A 130 -10.93 7.73 5.13
N LYS A 131 -11.30 8.07 3.89
CA LYS A 131 -12.35 9.06 3.59
C LYS A 131 -13.72 8.58 4.09
N ASP A 132 -14.04 7.31 3.89
CA ASP A 132 -15.31 6.71 4.30
C ASP A 132 -15.37 6.62 5.83
N LEU A 133 -14.28 6.16 6.46
CA LEU A 133 -14.16 6.13 7.92
C LEU A 133 -14.27 7.53 8.53
N LYS A 134 -13.62 8.54 7.93
CA LYS A 134 -13.68 9.94 8.37
C LYS A 134 -15.10 10.47 8.30
N ALA A 135 -15.79 10.28 7.16
CA ALA A 135 -17.18 10.71 6.99
C ALA A 135 -18.09 10.07 8.04
N TYR A 136 -17.96 8.75 8.24
CA TYR A 136 -18.73 8.02 9.25
C TYR A 136 -18.49 8.56 10.66
N LEU A 137 -17.23 8.76 11.08
CA LEU A 137 -16.89 9.23 12.42
C LEU A 137 -17.36 10.67 12.67
N ILE A 138 -17.35 11.53 11.65
CA ILE A 138 -17.94 12.87 11.71
C ILE A 138 -19.43 12.78 12.02
N THR A 139 -20.18 11.85 11.40
CA THR A 139 -21.62 11.64 11.75
C THR A 139 -21.84 11.17 13.19
N LYS A 140 -20.80 10.62 13.84
CA LYS A 140 -20.83 10.20 15.24
C LYS A 140 -20.32 11.27 16.22
N GLY A 141 -20.04 12.49 15.73
CA GLY A 141 -19.67 13.64 16.55
C GLY A 141 -18.16 13.79 16.78
N PHE A 142 -17.31 13.03 16.09
CA PHE A 142 -15.85 13.20 16.18
C PHE A 142 -15.40 14.38 15.31
N THR A 143 -14.50 15.20 15.87
CA THR A 143 -13.79 16.26 15.15
C THR A 143 -12.40 15.77 14.74
N PHE A 144 -11.88 16.32 13.64
CA PHE A 144 -10.56 15.97 13.10
C PHE A 144 -9.65 17.20 13.13
N GLU A 145 -8.42 17.03 13.61
CA GLU A 145 -7.41 18.09 13.73
C GLU A 145 -6.31 18.00 12.66
N SER A 146 -6.20 16.87 11.96
CA SER A 146 -5.17 16.61 10.95
C SER A 146 -5.76 16.26 9.58
N GLU A 147 -4.90 16.33 8.57
CA GLU A 147 -5.20 15.86 7.20
C GLU A 147 -4.75 14.41 6.98
N THR A 148 -4.28 13.75 8.05
CA THR A 148 -3.71 12.41 7.93
C THR A 148 -4.79 11.34 7.90
N ASP A 149 -4.53 10.32 7.09
CA ASP A 149 -5.25 9.05 7.10
C ASP A 149 -5.08 8.29 8.43
N THR A 150 -4.06 8.63 9.22
CA THR A 150 -3.78 7.97 10.50
C THR A 150 -4.77 8.39 11.59
N GLU A 151 -5.26 9.63 11.57
CA GLU A 151 -6.17 10.13 12.58
C GLU A 151 -7.50 9.35 12.61
N VAL A 152 -7.98 8.86 11.46
CA VAL A 152 -9.23 8.08 11.44
C VAL A 152 -9.12 6.80 12.26
N VAL A 153 -7.93 6.21 12.35
CA VAL A 153 -7.68 4.97 13.08
C VAL A 153 -7.80 5.19 14.59
N VAL A 154 -7.23 6.28 15.10
CA VAL A 154 -7.29 6.60 16.54
C VAL A 154 -8.66 7.14 16.97
N LYS A 155 -9.39 7.81 16.07
CA LYS A 155 -10.81 8.14 16.33
C LYS A 155 -11.68 6.88 16.32
N LEU A 156 -11.40 5.94 15.41
CA LEU A 156 -12.15 4.68 15.31
C LEU A 156 -12.00 3.80 16.55
N ILE A 157 -10.78 3.65 17.09
CA ILE A 157 -10.56 2.84 18.31
C ILE A 157 -11.32 3.43 19.50
N LYS A 158 -11.34 4.77 19.64
CA LYS A 158 -12.14 5.45 20.66
C LYS A 158 -13.63 5.25 20.47
N TYR A 159 -14.14 5.42 19.25
CA TYR A 159 -15.55 5.16 18.95
C TYR A 159 -15.98 3.73 19.35
N LEU A 160 -15.16 2.73 19.03
CA LEU A 160 -15.41 1.33 19.39
C LEU A 160 -15.37 1.13 20.91
N TYR A 161 -14.40 1.72 21.60
CA TYR A 161 -14.31 1.68 23.06
C TYR A 161 -15.56 2.28 23.72
N ASP A 162 -15.93 3.50 23.35
CA ASP A 162 -17.06 4.22 23.94
C ASP A 162 -18.39 3.49 23.67
N LYS A 163 -18.59 3.01 22.44
CA LYS A 163 -19.78 2.25 22.05
C LYS A 163 -19.94 0.97 22.87
N HIS A 164 -18.87 0.19 23.02
CA HIS A 164 -18.94 -1.08 23.76
C HIS A 164 -19.06 -0.86 25.27
N LYS A 165 -18.37 0.16 25.81
CA LYS A 165 -18.48 0.55 27.21
C LYS A 165 -19.90 1.01 27.56
N ALA A 166 -20.55 1.77 26.69
CA ALA A 166 -21.96 2.18 26.85
C ALA A 166 -22.93 0.98 26.85
N GLN A 167 -22.55 -0.12 26.19
CA GLN A 167 -23.31 -1.38 26.17
C GLN A 167 -22.98 -2.30 27.36
N GLY A 168 -22.12 -1.87 28.28
CA GLY A 168 -21.68 -2.69 29.43
C GLY A 168 -20.68 -3.80 29.05
N HIS A 169 -20.09 -3.74 27.85
CA HIS A 169 -19.06 -4.67 27.41
C HIS A 169 -17.67 -4.09 27.69
N ASN A 170 -16.91 -4.76 28.56
CA ASN A 170 -15.50 -4.44 28.81
C ASN A 170 -14.62 -5.23 27.84
N LEU A 171 -14.31 -4.61 26.69
CA LEU A 171 -13.39 -5.16 25.70
C LEU A 171 -11.94 -5.04 26.19
N THR A 172 -11.11 -6.01 25.84
CA THR A 172 -9.67 -5.94 26.04
C THR A 172 -9.01 -5.08 24.97
N PHE A 173 -7.76 -4.66 25.19
CA PHE A 173 -7.04 -3.85 24.20
C PHE A 173 -6.87 -4.58 22.85
N GLN A 174 -6.65 -5.90 22.92
CA GLN A 174 -6.63 -6.80 21.78
C GLN A 174 -7.94 -6.74 20.98
N ASP A 175 -9.08 -6.93 21.64
CA ASP A 175 -10.40 -6.94 20.97
C ASP A 175 -10.65 -5.64 20.22
N LEU A 176 -10.26 -4.50 20.81
CA LEU A 176 -10.39 -3.19 20.17
C LEU A 176 -9.53 -3.08 18.92
N VAL A 177 -8.27 -3.51 18.97
CA VAL A 177 -7.37 -3.46 17.81
C VAL A 177 -7.85 -4.40 16.72
N GLU A 178 -8.33 -5.60 17.04
CA GLU A 178 -8.93 -6.54 16.09
C GLU A 178 -10.14 -5.93 15.37
N LEU A 179 -11.03 -5.27 16.11
CA LEU A 179 -12.18 -4.56 15.54
C LEU A 179 -11.73 -3.42 14.63
N VAL A 180 -10.70 -2.65 15.00
CA VAL A 180 -10.15 -1.57 14.16
C VAL A 180 -9.60 -2.11 12.85
N ILE A 181 -8.70 -3.10 12.89
CA ILE A 181 -8.05 -3.64 11.67
C ILE A 181 -9.02 -4.38 10.74
N SER A 182 -10.20 -4.78 11.25
CA SER A 182 -11.28 -5.35 10.44
C SER A 182 -11.99 -4.32 9.56
N GLN A 183 -11.95 -3.04 9.95
CA GLN A 183 -12.59 -1.92 9.23
C GLN A 183 -11.59 -1.14 8.36
N VAL A 184 -10.29 -1.37 8.56
CA VAL A 184 -9.22 -0.63 7.89
C VAL A 184 -8.74 -1.39 6.65
N GLU A 185 -8.71 -0.70 5.53
CA GLU A 185 -8.18 -1.20 4.25
C GLU A 185 -6.87 -0.51 3.90
N GLY A 186 -5.94 -1.24 3.27
CA GLY A 186 -4.64 -0.73 2.86
C GLY A 186 -3.49 -1.50 3.49
N ALA A 187 -2.31 -0.88 3.49
CA ALA A 187 -1.10 -1.41 4.10
C ALA A 187 -0.72 -0.54 5.30
N PHE A 188 -0.51 -1.14 6.46
CA PHE A 188 -0.26 -0.46 7.72
C PHE A 188 0.65 -1.28 8.65
N SER A 189 1.41 -0.59 9.51
CA SER A 189 1.89 -1.07 10.80
C SER A 189 1.42 -0.09 11.84
N PHE A 190 0.72 -0.55 12.86
CA PHE A 190 0.25 0.25 13.97
C PHE A 190 0.93 -0.13 15.27
N LEU A 191 1.14 0.87 16.12
CA LEU A 191 1.45 0.67 17.53
C LEU A 191 0.58 1.65 18.34
N PHE A 192 -0.26 1.08 19.21
CA PHE A 192 -1.26 1.77 20.00
C PHE A 192 -0.83 1.86 21.46
N LYS A 193 -1.18 2.97 22.10
CA LYS A 193 -1.11 3.19 23.54
C LYS A 193 -2.41 3.86 24.01
N SER A 194 -2.83 3.58 25.25
CA SER A 194 -4.01 4.20 25.83
C SER A 194 -3.88 4.38 27.34
N VAL A 195 -4.48 5.46 27.87
CA VAL A 195 -4.63 5.67 29.32
C VAL A 195 -5.62 4.68 29.95
N HIS A 196 -6.43 3.98 29.16
CA HIS A 196 -7.37 2.96 29.63
C HIS A 196 -6.74 1.58 29.83
N PHE A 197 -5.58 1.35 29.22
CA PHE A 197 -4.81 0.11 29.30
C PHE A 197 -3.37 0.46 29.74
N PRO A 198 -3.17 0.94 30.98
CA PRO A 198 -1.88 1.42 31.44
C PRO A 198 -0.85 0.29 31.44
N GLY A 199 0.36 0.58 30.94
CA GLY A 199 1.43 -0.42 30.82
C GLY A 199 1.21 -1.47 29.72
N GLU A 200 0.17 -1.35 28.89
CA GLU A 200 -0.04 -2.21 27.72
C GLU A 200 0.37 -1.50 26.41
N LEU A 201 0.92 -2.26 25.48
CA LEU A 201 1.07 -1.87 24.08
C LEU A 201 0.40 -2.90 23.19
N ALA A 202 -0.30 -2.43 22.16
CA ALA A 202 -0.92 -3.28 21.15
C ALA A 202 -0.40 -2.89 19.76
N ALA A 203 0.02 -3.87 18.98
CA ALA A 203 0.66 -3.72 17.69
C ALA A 203 -0.02 -4.59 16.65
N SER A 204 -0.13 -4.11 15.42
CA SER A 204 -0.60 -4.94 14.31
C SER A 204 0.00 -4.48 12.99
N ARG A 205 0.11 -5.38 12.02
CA ARG A 205 0.61 -5.04 10.69
C ARG A 205 -0.16 -5.76 9.57
N ARG A 206 -0.14 -5.13 8.40
CA ARG A 206 -0.54 -5.68 7.10
C ARG A 206 0.24 -4.94 6.01
N GLY A 207 1.13 -5.61 5.29
CA GLY A 207 1.90 -5.00 4.20
C GLY A 207 2.95 -3.96 4.60
N SER A 208 3.28 -3.79 5.88
CA SER A 208 4.39 -2.94 6.35
C SER A 208 5.17 -3.66 7.46
N PRO A 209 6.51 -3.58 7.52
CA PRO A 209 7.31 -4.25 8.56
C PRO A 209 7.00 -3.80 9.99
N LEU A 210 7.00 -4.76 10.91
CA LEU A 210 6.95 -4.53 12.36
C LEU A 210 7.58 -5.74 13.06
N LEU A 211 8.46 -5.49 14.02
CA LEU A 211 9.12 -6.52 14.83
C LEU A 211 9.13 -6.14 16.31
N ILE A 212 9.37 -7.13 17.16
CA ILE A 212 9.43 -6.97 18.62
C ILE A 212 10.76 -7.54 19.10
N GLY A 213 11.62 -6.67 19.65
CA GLY A 213 12.79 -7.06 20.41
C GLY A 213 12.43 -7.41 21.85
N VAL A 214 13.05 -8.45 22.38
CA VAL A 214 12.85 -8.89 23.77
C VAL A 214 14.17 -8.87 24.52
N LYS A 215 14.16 -8.31 25.73
CA LYS A 215 15.30 -8.35 26.65
C LYS A 215 14.85 -8.76 28.04
N CYS A 216 15.42 -9.85 28.54
CA CYS A 216 15.19 -10.33 29.90
C CYS A 216 16.47 -10.96 30.45
N GLU A 217 16.68 -10.87 31.76
CA GLU A 217 17.82 -11.52 32.43
C GLU A 217 17.58 -13.01 32.70
N SER A 218 16.31 -13.43 32.70
CA SER A 218 15.88 -14.80 33.01
C SER A 218 15.65 -15.60 31.72
N GLN A 219 15.69 -16.95 31.81
CA GLN A 219 15.29 -17.81 30.69
C GLN A 219 13.83 -17.57 30.31
N LEU A 220 13.55 -17.54 29.00
CA LEU A 220 12.20 -17.39 28.46
C LEU A 220 11.43 -18.72 28.51
N ALA A 221 10.10 -18.65 28.65
CA ALA A 221 9.24 -19.83 28.70
C ALA A 221 9.27 -20.67 27.42
N THR A 222 9.50 -20.04 26.27
CA THR A 222 9.50 -20.67 24.95
C THR A 222 10.27 -19.81 23.95
N ASN A 223 10.83 -20.44 22.90
CA ASN A 223 11.38 -19.73 21.73
C ASN A 223 10.34 -19.64 20.58
N HIS A 224 9.14 -20.16 20.82
CA HIS A 224 8.05 -20.30 19.87
C HIS A 224 6.77 -19.75 20.51
N ILE A 225 6.26 -18.64 19.99
CA ILE A 225 5.02 -18.02 20.47
C ILE A 225 3.86 -18.55 19.63
N PRO A 226 2.95 -19.35 20.19
CA PRO A 226 1.81 -19.86 19.43
C PRO A 226 0.87 -18.73 19.03
N ILE A 227 0.29 -18.83 17.83
CA ILE A 227 -0.73 -17.89 17.36
C ILE A 227 -2.07 -18.32 17.94
N VAL A 228 -2.71 -17.40 18.66
CA VAL A 228 -4.05 -17.60 19.21
C VAL A 228 -5.08 -17.10 18.21
N PHE A 229 -6.12 -17.89 17.96
CA PHE A 229 -7.22 -17.49 17.08
C PHE A 229 -8.39 -16.98 17.90
N SER A 230 -8.91 -15.81 17.56
CA SER A 230 -10.10 -15.24 18.18
C SER A 230 -11.27 -16.22 17.98
N LYS A 231 -11.91 -16.67 19.07
CA LYS A 231 -13.11 -17.50 18.96
C LYS A 231 -14.17 -16.68 18.23
N GLU A 232 -14.78 -17.25 17.17
CA GLU A 232 -15.90 -16.63 16.46
C GLU A 232 -16.90 -16.08 17.48
N PHE A 233 -17.15 -14.77 17.44
CA PHE A 233 -18.27 -14.11 18.14
C PHE A 233 -19.59 -14.62 17.51
N ARG A 234 -19.94 -15.90 17.73
CA ARG A 234 -21.28 -16.43 17.49
C ARG A 234 -22.11 -16.09 18.72
N GLY A 235 -23.16 -15.32 18.50
CA GLY A 235 -24.02 -14.77 19.55
C GLY A 235 -24.49 -15.80 20.57
N ALA A 236 -24.26 -15.49 21.84
CA ALA A 236 -25.11 -15.89 22.95
C ALA A 236 -24.81 -14.98 24.15
N VAL A 237 -25.75 -14.08 24.41
CA VAL A 237 -26.01 -13.64 25.78
C VAL A 237 -26.42 -14.90 26.55
N VAL A 238 -25.77 -15.19 27.70
CA VAL A 238 -26.34 -15.75 28.96
C VAL A 238 -25.20 -16.27 29.88
N GLN A 239 -25.05 -15.58 31.03
CA GLN A 239 -24.68 -16.01 32.39
C GLN A 239 -23.41 -16.85 32.67
N SER A 240 -22.43 -16.26 33.40
CA SER A 240 -22.15 -16.52 34.85
C SER A 240 -20.78 -15.90 35.27
N PRO A 241 -20.60 -15.32 36.49
CA PRO A 241 -19.37 -14.62 36.91
C PRO A 241 -18.24 -15.52 37.44
N LEU A 242 -18.37 -16.84 37.35
CA LEU A 242 -17.41 -17.79 37.91
C LEU A 242 -17.13 -18.86 36.86
N LEU A 243 -15.86 -19.08 36.54
CA LEU A 243 -15.29 -19.92 35.47
C LEU A 243 -15.10 -19.23 34.11
N ARG A 244 -14.05 -18.40 34.02
CA ARG A 244 -13.27 -18.34 32.77
C ARG A 244 -12.27 -19.49 32.82
N PRO A 245 -12.12 -20.31 31.76
CA PRO A 245 -10.98 -21.21 31.68
C PRO A 245 -9.74 -20.33 31.59
N GLU A 246 -8.77 -20.57 32.48
CA GLU A 246 -7.39 -20.11 32.30
C GLU A 246 -7.00 -20.39 30.86
N THR A 247 -6.65 -19.35 30.11
CA THR A 247 -5.85 -19.53 28.90
C THR A 247 -4.67 -20.38 29.33
N SER A 248 -4.52 -21.56 28.74
CA SER A 248 -3.45 -22.50 29.07
C SER A 248 -2.13 -21.73 29.16
N ALA A 249 -1.42 -21.85 30.28
CA ALA A 249 -0.11 -21.22 30.52
C ALA A 249 0.92 -21.47 29.39
N GLU A 250 0.61 -22.40 28.48
CA GLU A 250 1.36 -22.73 27.25
C GLU A 250 1.25 -21.69 26.13
N ALA A 251 0.35 -20.69 26.19
CA ALA A 251 0.12 -19.72 25.12
C ALA A 251 0.71 -18.31 25.37
N GLU A 252 1.31 -18.06 26.54
CA GLU A 252 1.83 -16.75 26.94
C GLU A 252 3.36 -16.74 26.94
N PHE A 253 3.96 -15.72 26.33
CA PHE A 253 5.42 -15.53 26.35
C PHE A 253 5.82 -14.63 27.52
N HIS A 254 6.54 -15.21 28.49
CA HIS A 254 7.02 -14.50 29.69
C HIS A 254 8.35 -15.10 30.22
N PRO A 255 9.08 -14.38 31.09
CA PRO A 255 10.23 -14.94 31.81
C PRO A 255 9.85 -16.12 32.70
N LEU A 256 10.71 -17.15 32.80
CA LEU A 256 10.60 -18.26 33.76
C LEU A 256 11.26 -17.89 35.09
N GLY A 257 10.63 -18.28 36.19
CA GLY A 257 11.16 -18.08 37.55
C GLY A 257 10.39 -17.03 38.37
N SER A 258 10.92 -16.67 39.54
CA SER A 258 10.30 -15.68 40.45
C SER A 258 10.45 -14.24 39.97
N ASN A 259 11.37 -13.97 39.03
CA ASN A 259 11.69 -12.63 38.55
C ASN A 259 11.02 -12.42 37.18
N LYS A 260 10.00 -11.56 37.12
CA LYS A 260 9.19 -11.30 35.91
C LYS A 260 9.67 -10.08 35.10
N ASN A 261 10.87 -9.61 35.37
CA ASN A 261 11.45 -8.40 34.78
C ASN A 261 11.72 -8.61 33.28
N ILE A 262 11.12 -7.76 32.44
CA ILE A 262 11.24 -7.86 30.99
C ILE A 262 11.10 -6.48 30.32
N GLU A 263 11.87 -6.27 29.25
CA GLU A 263 11.81 -5.09 28.40
C GLU A 263 11.42 -5.52 26.97
N TYR A 264 10.47 -4.82 26.36
CA TYR A 264 10.04 -5.03 24.97
C TYR A 264 10.31 -3.79 24.12
N PHE A 265 10.80 -4.01 22.89
CA PHE A 265 11.16 -2.98 21.93
C PHE A 265 10.41 -3.19 20.62
N PHE A 266 9.37 -2.41 20.35
CA PHE A 266 8.63 -2.47 19.09
C PHE A 266 9.34 -1.60 18.06
N ALA A 267 9.59 -2.11 16.87
CA ALA A 267 10.22 -1.32 15.83
C ALA A 267 9.79 -1.70 14.42
N SER A 268 9.79 -0.74 13.49
CA SER A 268 9.64 -1.01 12.06
C SER A 268 10.93 -1.45 11.36
N ASP A 269 12.08 -1.36 12.05
CA ASP A 269 13.40 -1.80 11.57
C ASP A 269 14.25 -2.31 12.74
N ALA A 270 15.09 -3.31 12.46
CA ALA A 270 15.98 -3.92 13.44
C ALA A 270 17.07 -2.96 13.95
N SER A 271 17.42 -1.91 13.19
CA SER A 271 18.44 -0.92 13.56
C SER A 271 18.16 -0.20 14.87
N ALA A 272 16.87 -0.06 15.23
CA ALA A 272 16.46 0.56 16.49
C ALA A 272 16.43 -0.41 17.69
N VAL A 273 16.55 -1.72 17.43
CA VAL A 273 16.45 -2.76 18.48
C VAL A 273 17.81 -3.34 18.82
N ILE A 274 18.71 -3.43 17.85
CA ILE A 274 19.98 -4.16 17.98
C ILE A 274 20.92 -3.62 19.08
N GLU A 275 20.77 -2.36 19.48
CA GLU A 275 21.54 -1.80 20.61
C GLU A 275 21.04 -2.27 21.98
N HIS A 276 19.81 -2.78 22.04
CA HIS A 276 19.19 -3.28 23.25
C HIS A 276 19.19 -4.81 23.31
N THR A 277 18.89 -5.48 22.19
CA THR A 277 18.80 -6.94 22.10
C THR A 277 18.96 -7.42 20.66
N ASN A 278 19.53 -8.61 20.49
CA ASN A 278 19.57 -9.31 19.20
C ASN A 278 18.44 -10.34 19.05
N GLN A 279 17.61 -10.55 20.08
CA GLN A 279 16.47 -11.47 20.03
C GLN A 279 15.22 -10.74 19.57
N VAL A 280 14.70 -11.10 18.40
CA VAL A 280 13.54 -10.43 17.79
C VAL A 280 12.49 -11.40 17.29
N ILE A 281 11.25 -10.93 17.26
CA ILE A 281 10.10 -11.62 16.69
C ILE A 281 9.61 -10.76 15.52
N PHE A 282 9.62 -11.32 14.31
CA PHE A 282 9.03 -10.67 13.14
C PHE A 282 7.53 -10.95 13.08
N LEU A 283 6.72 -9.90 13.06
CA LEU A 283 5.29 -10.05 12.84
C LEU A 283 5.01 -10.31 11.35
N GLU A 284 3.95 -11.04 11.08
CA GLU A 284 3.37 -11.22 9.74
C GLU A 284 2.06 -10.46 9.59
N ASP A 285 1.52 -10.47 8.38
CA ASP A 285 0.26 -9.78 8.10
C ASP A 285 -0.86 -10.37 8.95
N ASP A 286 -1.72 -9.46 9.44
CA ASP A 286 -2.86 -9.70 10.33
C ASP A 286 -2.52 -10.22 11.73
N ASP A 287 -1.24 -10.25 12.11
CA ASP A 287 -0.86 -10.46 13.50
C ASP A 287 -1.29 -9.26 14.36
N VAL A 288 -1.86 -9.57 15.53
CA VAL A 288 -2.16 -8.62 16.59
C VAL A 288 -1.35 -9.03 17.83
N ALA A 289 -0.25 -8.32 18.06
CA ALA A 289 0.63 -8.55 19.19
C ALA A 289 0.27 -7.62 20.35
N VAL A 290 0.04 -8.16 21.54
CA VAL A 290 -0.31 -7.39 22.73
C VAL A 290 0.57 -7.80 23.90
N VAL A 291 1.14 -6.81 24.58
CA VAL A 291 1.85 -7.00 25.85
C VAL A 291 0.92 -6.58 26.99
N ARG A 292 0.54 -7.55 27.83
CA ARG A 292 -0.28 -7.34 29.03
C ARG A 292 0.38 -8.02 30.22
N ASN A 293 0.52 -7.30 31.33
CA ASN A 293 1.14 -7.83 32.56
C ASN A 293 2.51 -8.50 32.31
N GLY A 294 3.31 -7.92 31.40
CA GLY A 294 4.62 -8.45 31.00
C GLY A 294 4.57 -9.66 30.06
N CYS A 295 3.39 -10.23 29.77
CA CYS A 295 3.20 -11.33 28.85
C CYS A 295 2.94 -10.83 27.43
N LEU A 296 3.71 -11.30 26.45
CA LEU A 296 3.45 -11.07 25.03
C LEU A 296 2.56 -12.20 24.48
N THR A 297 1.49 -11.82 23.79
CA THR A 297 0.61 -12.76 23.07
C THR A 297 0.40 -12.27 21.63
N ILE A 298 0.26 -13.20 20.68
CA ILE A 298 0.05 -12.91 19.27
C ILE A 298 -1.24 -13.57 18.80
N HIS A 299 -2.15 -12.76 18.27
CA HIS A 299 -3.49 -13.18 17.87
C HIS A 299 -3.74 -12.96 16.38
N ARG A 300 -4.67 -13.72 15.82
CA ARG A 300 -5.15 -13.55 14.44
C ARG A 300 -6.66 -13.82 14.33
N ILE A 301 -7.37 -12.95 13.61
CA ILE A 301 -8.83 -13.03 13.45
C ILE A 301 -9.25 -14.25 12.61
N LYS A 302 -8.49 -14.58 11.56
CA LYS A 302 -8.78 -15.70 10.66
C LYS A 302 -7.66 -16.73 10.70
N ARG A 303 -8.04 -18.00 10.60
CA ARG A 303 -7.10 -19.07 10.28
C ARG A 303 -6.77 -18.97 8.79
N GLY A 304 -5.51 -18.75 8.46
CA GLY A 304 -5.05 -18.69 7.07
C GLY A 304 -5.06 -20.06 6.39
N GLU A 305 -4.42 -20.16 5.23
CA GLU A 305 -4.26 -21.44 4.52
C GLU A 305 -3.49 -22.46 5.38
N ILE A 306 -3.67 -23.76 5.11
CA ILE A 306 -3.08 -24.87 5.91
C ILE A 306 -1.55 -24.77 6.03
N SER A 307 -0.88 -24.05 5.13
CA SER A 307 0.57 -23.86 5.10
C SER A 307 1.10 -22.73 5.99
N GLU A 308 0.26 -21.92 6.62
CA GLU A 308 0.75 -20.81 7.46
C GLU A 308 1.30 -21.31 8.81
N PRO A 309 2.43 -20.76 9.31
CA PRO A 309 3.00 -21.17 10.58
C PRO A 309 2.02 -20.97 11.74
N SER A 310 1.90 -21.97 12.61
CA SER A 310 1.05 -21.88 13.82
C SER A 310 1.68 -21.08 14.96
N HIS A 311 2.91 -20.59 14.76
CA HIS A 311 3.71 -19.91 15.78
C HIS A 311 4.64 -18.87 15.14
N ARG A 312 5.16 -17.96 15.97
CA ARG A 312 6.28 -17.07 15.63
C ARG A 312 7.52 -17.51 16.39
N GLU A 313 8.64 -17.56 15.68
CA GLU A 313 9.94 -17.92 16.26
C GLU A 313 10.70 -16.68 16.70
N ILE A 314 11.39 -16.79 17.83
CA ILE A 314 12.37 -15.80 18.26
C ILE A 314 13.63 -16.05 17.45
N GLN A 315 14.01 -15.06 16.65
CA GLN A 315 15.17 -15.10 15.79
C GLN A 315 16.30 -14.29 16.40
N GLU A 316 17.52 -14.82 16.29
CA GLU A 316 18.72 -14.08 16.63
C GLU A 316 19.20 -13.28 15.41
N LEU A 317 19.36 -11.97 15.59
CA LEU A 317 19.90 -11.08 14.59
C LEU A 317 21.43 -11.18 14.55
N PHE A 318 21.97 -11.57 13.40
CA PHE A 318 23.41 -11.52 13.11
C PHE A 318 23.85 -10.13 12.63
N MET A 319 23.35 -9.08 13.28
CA MET A 319 23.70 -7.69 13.00
C MET A 319 24.52 -7.14 14.16
N GLU A 320 25.57 -6.38 13.86
CA GLU A 320 26.39 -5.74 14.90
C GLU A 320 26.10 -4.24 14.96
N ILE A 321 26.08 -3.66 16.17
CA ILE A 321 25.86 -2.22 16.38
C ILE A 321 26.84 -1.37 15.57
N GLN A 322 28.09 -1.82 15.43
CA GLN A 322 29.12 -1.13 14.66
C GLN A 322 28.74 -0.93 13.19
N GLN A 323 27.93 -1.83 12.62
CA GLN A 323 27.51 -1.75 11.22
C GLN A 323 26.53 -0.59 10.97
N ILE A 324 25.74 -0.21 11.97
CA ILE A 324 24.78 0.89 11.94
C ILE A 324 25.33 2.20 12.53
N MET A 325 26.63 2.24 12.85
CA MET A 325 27.32 3.42 13.38
C MET A 325 28.23 4.04 12.34
N LYS A 326 28.48 5.35 12.44
CA LYS A 326 29.38 6.07 11.52
C LYS A 326 30.86 5.74 11.76
N GLY A 327 31.22 5.31 12.97
CA GLY A 327 32.61 5.07 13.35
C GLY A 327 33.45 6.34 13.21
N ASN A 328 34.57 6.24 12.49
CA ASN A 328 35.49 7.36 12.24
C ASN A 328 35.05 8.27 11.07
N TYR A 329 33.93 7.97 10.42
CA TYR A 329 33.42 8.76 9.30
C TYR A 329 32.43 9.82 9.76
N LYS A 330 32.33 10.92 9.01
CA LYS A 330 31.37 12.00 9.30
C LYS A 330 29.96 11.66 8.80
N TYR A 331 29.88 10.88 7.73
CA TYR A 331 28.64 10.53 7.04
C TYR A 331 28.53 9.02 6.84
N PHE A 332 27.31 8.48 6.87
CA PHE A 332 27.06 7.08 6.53
C PHE A 332 27.40 6.79 5.08
N MET A 333 27.02 7.68 4.15
CA MET A 333 27.35 7.50 2.75
C MET A 333 28.87 7.37 2.54
N GLN A 334 29.66 8.18 3.23
CA GLN A 334 31.13 8.10 3.17
C GLN A 334 31.62 6.75 3.71
N LYS A 335 31.17 6.35 4.90
CA LYS A 335 31.48 5.02 5.46
C LYS A 335 31.16 3.91 4.46
N GLU A 336 29.97 3.93 3.89
CA GLU A 336 29.46 2.88 3.02
C GLU A 336 30.19 2.80 1.68
N ILE A 337 30.68 3.92 1.14
CA ILE A 337 31.58 3.92 -0.02
C ILE A 337 32.91 3.24 0.34
N PHE A 338 33.48 3.60 1.48
CA PHE A 338 34.79 3.10 1.92
C PHE A 338 34.76 1.66 2.46
N GLU A 339 33.60 1.16 2.87
CA GLU A 339 33.35 -0.24 3.25
C GLU A 339 33.10 -1.18 2.06
N GLN A 340 33.18 -0.67 0.82
CA GLN A 340 33.00 -1.50 -0.37
C GLN A 340 33.98 -2.68 -0.49
N PRO A 341 35.28 -2.57 -0.13
CA PRO A 341 36.17 -3.72 -0.11
C PRO A 341 35.65 -4.85 0.79
N GLU A 342 35.20 -4.52 2.00
CA GLU A 342 34.72 -5.48 2.99
C GLU A 342 33.35 -6.05 2.61
N SER A 343 32.43 -5.22 2.13
CA SER A 343 31.09 -5.67 1.71
C SER A 343 31.12 -6.58 0.48
N VAL A 344 32.04 -6.33 -0.47
CA VAL A 344 32.29 -7.23 -1.62
C VAL A 344 32.84 -8.57 -1.14
N VAL A 345 33.77 -8.60 -0.18
CA VAL A 345 34.25 -9.84 0.45
C VAL A 345 33.09 -10.58 1.14
N ASN A 346 32.24 -9.89 1.90
CA ASN A 346 31.10 -10.48 2.58
C ASN A 346 30.06 -11.04 1.61
N THR A 347 29.88 -10.39 0.46
CA THR A 347 29.02 -10.86 -0.63
C THR A 347 29.55 -12.16 -1.24
N MET A 348 30.87 -12.34 -1.34
CA MET A 348 31.50 -13.56 -1.88
C MET A 348 31.70 -14.67 -0.84
N ARG A 349 31.66 -14.33 0.46
CA ARG A 349 32.00 -15.24 1.56
C ARG A 349 31.18 -16.53 1.50
N GLY A 350 31.86 -17.66 1.46
CA GLY A 350 31.25 -19.00 1.37
C GLY A 350 30.61 -19.33 0.01
N ARG A 351 30.64 -18.41 -0.96
CA ARG A 351 30.04 -18.57 -2.29
C ARG A 351 31.08 -18.73 -3.39
N VAL A 352 32.19 -17.99 -3.31
CA VAL A 352 33.28 -18.06 -4.29
C VAL A 352 34.43 -18.87 -3.71
N ASN A 353 34.84 -19.91 -4.44
CA ASN A 353 36.08 -20.64 -4.18
C ASN A 353 37.04 -20.41 -5.35
N ALA A 354 37.94 -19.43 -5.20
CA ALA A 354 38.88 -19.04 -6.25
C ALA A 354 39.92 -20.14 -6.54
N ASP A 355 40.34 -20.91 -5.52
CA ASP A 355 41.33 -21.98 -5.69
C ASP A 355 40.78 -23.14 -6.52
N LYS A 356 39.50 -23.47 -6.33
CA LYS A 356 38.79 -24.50 -7.10
C LYS A 356 38.07 -23.96 -8.32
N LEU A 357 38.13 -22.65 -8.57
CA LEU A 357 37.42 -21.94 -9.65
C LEU A 357 35.93 -22.30 -9.70
N ASN A 358 35.26 -22.26 -8.54
CA ASN A 358 33.86 -22.62 -8.40
C ASN A 358 33.06 -21.53 -7.67
N VAL A 359 31.77 -21.40 -8.03
CA VAL A 359 30.82 -20.50 -7.38
C VAL A 359 29.58 -21.32 -6.98
N THR A 360 29.11 -21.14 -5.75
CA THR A 360 27.91 -21.81 -5.24
C THR A 360 27.02 -20.79 -4.54
N LEU A 361 25.75 -20.74 -4.96
CA LEU A 361 24.74 -19.88 -4.37
C LEU A 361 23.71 -20.75 -3.65
N GLY A 362 23.91 -20.94 -2.33
CA GLY A 362 23.09 -21.85 -1.52
C GLY A 362 21.59 -21.59 -1.61
N GLY A 363 21.18 -20.32 -1.61
CA GLY A 363 19.76 -19.92 -1.62
C GLY A 363 19.01 -20.17 -2.92
N ILE A 364 19.69 -20.57 -4.01
CA ILE A 364 19.05 -20.96 -5.28
C ILE A 364 19.36 -22.40 -5.69
N LYS A 365 20.18 -23.12 -4.90
CA LYS A 365 20.76 -24.42 -5.29
C LYS A 365 19.72 -25.42 -5.78
N ASP A 366 18.59 -25.52 -5.08
CA ASP A 366 17.52 -26.47 -5.39
C ASP A 366 16.73 -26.08 -6.65
N TYR A 367 16.84 -24.83 -7.09
CA TYR A 367 16.13 -24.26 -8.24
C TYR A 367 17.02 -24.06 -9.47
N VAL A 368 18.35 -24.21 -9.37
CA VAL A 368 19.28 -23.99 -10.50
C VAL A 368 18.87 -24.80 -11.73
N SER A 369 18.46 -26.06 -11.55
CA SER A 369 18.03 -26.93 -12.65
C SER A 369 16.77 -26.44 -13.35
N GLU A 370 15.85 -25.80 -12.61
CA GLU A 370 14.62 -25.22 -13.15
C GLU A 370 14.92 -23.89 -13.85
N ILE A 371 15.76 -23.04 -13.25
CA ILE A 371 16.22 -21.78 -13.84
C ILE A 371 16.92 -22.05 -15.18
N LYS A 372 17.81 -23.06 -15.26
CA LYS A 372 18.48 -23.43 -16.52
C LYS A 372 17.53 -23.91 -17.63
N ARG A 373 16.31 -24.35 -17.31
CA ARG A 373 15.29 -24.78 -18.29
C ARG A 373 14.41 -23.64 -18.80
N CYS A 374 14.47 -22.47 -18.17
CA CYS A 374 13.69 -21.32 -18.57
C CYS A 374 14.12 -20.81 -19.95
N ARG A 375 13.25 -20.04 -20.59
CA ARG A 375 13.52 -19.48 -21.94
C ARG A 375 13.88 -18.02 -21.93
N ARG A 376 13.70 -17.33 -20.80
CA ARG A 376 13.93 -15.89 -20.69
C ARG A 376 14.11 -15.50 -19.22
N LEU A 377 15.05 -14.58 -18.99
CA LEU A 377 15.27 -13.93 -17.71
C LEU A 377 14.69 -12.52 -17.74
N ILE A 378 13.90 -12.14 -16.73
CA ILE A 378 13.33 -10.80 -16.59
C ILE A 378 13.78 -10.23 -15.25
N PHE A 379 14.62 -9.18 -15.28
CA PHE A 379 15.08 -8.47 -14.10
C PHE A 379 14.20 -7.25 -13.86
N ILE A 380 13.62 -7.17 -12.67
CA ILE A 380 12.64 -6.13 -12.31
C ILE A 380 13.12 -5.43 -11.04
N ALA A 381 13.29 -4.11 -11.13
CA ALA A 381 13.79 -3.29 -10.03
C ALA A 381 13.46 -1.79 -10.21
N CYS A 382 13.83 -0.97 -9.24
CA CYS A 382 13.72 0.49 -9.30
C CYS A 382 15.06 1.18 -9.00
N GLY A 383 15.28 2.36 -9.58
CA GLY A 383 16.43 3.24 -9.28
C GLY A 383 17.79 2.56 -9.43
N THR A 384 18.68 2.74 -8.45
CA THR A 384 20.02 2.10 -8.43
C THR A 384 19.98 0.57 -8.55
N SER A 385 18.93 -0.11 -8.05
CA SER A 385 18.79 -1.57 -8.21
C SER A 385 18.46 -1.98 -9.65
N PHE A 386 17.81 -1.12 -10.43
CA PHE A 386 17.63 -1.30 -11.87
C PHE A 386 18.98 -1.13 -12.60
N HIS A 387 19.79 -0.16 -12.20
CA HIS A 387 21.12 0.02 -12.80
C HIS A 387 22.05 -1.18 -12.60
N SER A 388 21.97 -1.91 -11.48
CA SER A 388 22.80 -3.12 -11.28
C SER A 388 22.41 -4.26 -12.22
N ALA A 389 21.12 -4.38 -12.58
CA ALA A 389 20.67 -5.26 -13.66
C ALA A 389 21.15 -4.80 -15.04
N VAL A 390 21.07 -3.49 -15.35
CA VAL A 390 21.61 -2.94 -16.61
C VAL A 390 23.11 -3.23 -16.73
N ALA A 391 23.85 -3.12 -15.63
CA ALA A 391 25.29 -3.33 -15.60
C ALA A 391 25.71 -4.77 -15.90
N THR A 392 24.84 -5.73 -15.58
CA THR A 392 25.13 -7.17 -15.69
C THR A 392 24.39 -7.85 -16.82
N ARG A 393 23.44 -7.17 -17.48
CA ARG A 393 22.67 -7.66 -18.62
C ARG A 393 23.54 -8.33 -19.68
N GLN A 394 24.57 -7.62 -20.16
CA GLN A 394 25.44 -8.11 -21.23
C GLN A 394 26.17 -9.42 -20.84
N LEU A 395 26.65 -9.52 -19.59
CA LEU A 395 27.31 -10.72 -19.09
C LEU A 395 26.32 -11.89 -18.95
N LEU A 396 25.10 -11.61 -18.49
CA LEU A 396 24.06 -12.62 -18.34
C LEU A 396 23.63 -13.16 -19.71
N GLU A 397 23.47 -12.30 -20.73
CA GLU A 397 23.23 -12.71 -22.11
C GLU A 397 24.39 -13.60 -22.63
N GLU A 398 25.64 -13.19 -22.40
CA GLU A 398 26.85 -13.95 -22.78
C GLU A 398 26.90 -15.35 -22.13
N LEU A 399 26.72 -15.42 -20.81
CA LEU A 399 26.90 -16.65 -20.04
C LEU A 399 25.70 -17.59 -20.11
N THR A 400 24.48 -17.06 -20.22
CA THR A 400 23.26 -17.89 -20.24
C THR A 400 22.77 -18.19 -21.65
N GLU A 401 23.11 -17.38 -22.65
CA GLU A 401 22.53 -17.41 -24.01
C GLU A 401 21.00 -17.27 -24.03
N LEU A 402 20.40 -16.81 -22.93
CA LEU A 402 18.99 -16.51 -22.83
C LEU A 402 18.72 -15.04 -23.16
N PRO A 403 17.53 -14.71 -23.70
CA PRO A 403 17.01 -13.35 -23.69
C PRO A 403 16.97 -12.81 -22.26
N VAL A 404 17.63 -11.68 -22.03
CA VAL A 404 17.62 -10.96 -20.75
C VAL A 404 16.88 -9.64 -20.94
N MET A 405 15.75 -9.50 -20.26
CA MET A 405 15.00 -8.26 -20.15
C MET A 405 15.31 -7.58 -18.82
N VAL A 406 15.43 -6.25 -18.83
CA VAL A 406 15.63 -5.44 -17.63
C VAL A 406 14.59 -4.33 -17.64
N GLU A 407 13.73 -4.30 -16.62
CA GLU A 407 12.52 -3.51 -16.59
C GLU A 407 12.44 -2.66 -15.32
N LEU A 408 11.98 -1.42 -15.46
CA LEU A 408 11.57 -0.60 -14.33
C LEU A 408 10.22 -1.12 -13.81
N ALA A 409 10.13 -1.39 -12.51
CA ALA A 409 8.97 -2.10 -11.95
C ALA A 409 7.64 -1.35 -12.14
N SER A 410 7.64 -0.02 -12.08
CA SER A 410 6.44 0.81 -12.31
C SER A 410 5.92 0.67 -13.75
N ASP A 411 6.76 0.95 -14.73
CA ASP A 411 6.42 0.85 -16.16
C ASP A 411 6.09 -0.60 -16.58
N PHE A 412 6.73 -1.60 -15.95
CA PHE A 412 6.40 -3.00 -16.13
C PHE A 412 4.94 -3.32 -15.77
N LEU A 413 4.45 -2.76 -14.66
CA LEU A 413 3.07 -2.90 -14.19
C LEU A 413 2.10 -2.12 -15.07
N ASP A 414 2.42 -0.86 -15.39
CA ASP A 414 1.57 0.03 -16.20
C ASP A 414 1.23 -0.57 -17.57
N ARG A 415 2.19 -1.25 -18.18
CA ARG A 415 2.01 -1.89 -19.49
C ARG A 415 1.35 -3.27 -19.43
N ASN A 416 1.07 -3.80 -18.24
CA ASN A 416 0.65 -5.18 -18.04
C ASN A 416 1.56 -6.15 -18.83
N THR A 417 2.87 -6.05 -18.58
CA THR A 417 3.89 -6.74 -19.38
C THR A 417 3.63 -8.25 -19.47
N PRO A 418 3.71 -8.88 -20.66
CA PRO A 418 3.49 -10.32 -20.81
C PRO A 418 4.55 -11.16 -20.09
N VAL A 419 4.08 -12.02 -19.18
CA VAL A 419 4.88 -12.99 -18.42
C VAL A 419 4.30 -14.38 -18.61
N PHE A 420 5.18 -15.36 -18.83
CA PHE A 420 4.88 -16.75 -19.10
C PHE A 420 5.44 -17.66 -17.99
N ARG A 421 4.99 -18.93 -17.98
CA ARG A 421 5.39 -19.91 -16.96
C ARG A 421 6.86 -20.35 -17.08
N ASP A 422 7.44 -20.24 -18.26
CA ASP A 422 8.84 -20.55 -18.56
C ASP A 422 9.78 -19.34 -18.45
N ASP A 423 9.27 -18.22 -17.91
CA ASP A 423 10.09 -17.08 -17.51
C ASP A 423 10.64 -17.28 -16.09
N VAL A 424 11.86 -16.79 -15.87
CA VAL A 424 12.42 -16.56 -14.54
C VAL A 424 12.46 -15.07 -14.30
N CYS A 425 11.71 -14.62 -13.29
CA CYS A 425 11.66 -13.23 -12.88
C CYS A 425 12.56 -13.00 -11.66
N VAL A 426 13.54 -12.13 -11.80
CA VAL A 426 14.51 -11.77 -10.75
C VAL A 426 14.18 -10.37 -10.22
N PHE A 427 13.87 -10.28 -8.93
CA PHE A 427 13.49 -9.04 -8.26
C PHE A 427 14.66 -8.53 -7.42
N ILE A 428 15.17 -7.34 -7.76
CA ILE A 428 16.34 -6.76 -7.10
C ILE A 428 15.89 -5.59 -6.22
N SER A 429 16.10 -5.70 -4.91
CA SER A 429 15.77 -4.62 -3.98
C SER A 429 16.66 -4.69 -2.74
N GLN A 430 17.38 -3.61 -2.44
CA GLN A 430 18.18 -3.52 -1.21
C GLN A 430 17.31 -3.76 0.03
N SER A 431 16.19 -3.05 0.15
CA SER A 431 15.27 -3.13 1.30
C SER A 431 14.41 -4.38 1.30
N GLY A 432 14.14 -4.96 0.11
CA GLY A 432 13.16 -6.01 -0.08
C GLY A 432 11.70 -5.56 0.15
N GLU A 433 11.47 -4.25 0.28
CA GLU A 433 10.16 -3.64 0.60
C GLU A 433 9.66 -2.66 -0.46
N THR A 434 10.38 -2.49 -1.58
CA THR A 434 10.01 -1.52 -2.63
C THR A 434 8.63 -1.87 -3.22
N ALA A 435 7.67 -0.94 -3.11
CA ALA A 435 6.26 -1.16 -3.44
C ALA A 435 6.03 -1.71 -4.85
N ASP A 436 6.46 -1.00 -5.89
CA ASP A 436 6.30 -1.43 -7.29
C ASP A 436 6.98 -2.77 -7.57
N THR A 437 8.13 -3.02 -6.93
CA THR A 437 8.86 -4.30 -7.09
C THR A 437 8.11 -5.46 -6.45
N ILE A 438 7.47 -5.27 -5.29
CA ILE A 438 6.60 -6.27 -4.66
C ILE A 438 5.36 -6.52 -5.52
N LEU A 439 4.73 -5.46 -6.03
CA LEU A 439 3.56 -5.58 -6.89
C LEU A 439 3.91 -6.35 -8.18
N ALA A 440 5.04 -6.03 -8.81
CA ALA A 440 5.54 -6.77 -9.96
C ALA A 440 5.85 -8.24 -9.62
N LEU A 441 6.39 -8.51 -8.42
CA LEU A 441 6.60 -9.88 -7.94
C LEU A 441 5.30 -10.66 -7.88
N ARG A 442 4.28 -10.10 -7.23
CA ARG A 442 2.95 -10.72 -7.12
C ARG A 442 2.30 -10.90 -8.49
N TYR A 443 2.45 -9.93 -9.38
CA TYR A 443 1.98 -9.98 -10.77
C TYR A 443 2.60 -11.14 -11.56
N CYS A 444 3.92 -11.34 -11.44
CA CYS A 444 4.63 -12.45 -12.10
C CYS A 444 4.29 -13.80 -11.47
N LYS A 445 4.17 -13.86 -10.14
CA LYS A 445 3.80 -15.07 -9.40
C LYS A 445 2.42 -15.58 -9.80
N GLN A 446 1.44 -14.70 -9.97
CA GLN A 446 0.10 -15.05 -10.46
C GLN A 446 0.11 -15.65 -11.88
N ARG A 447 1.11 -15.33 -12.70
CA ARG A 447 1.29 -15.88 -14.05
C ARG A 447 2.10 -17.18 -14.08
N GLY A 448 2.56 -17.64 -12.92
CA GLY A 448 3.26 -18.91 -12.74
C GLY A 448 4.74 -18.89 -13.16
N ALA A 449 5.36 -17.70 -13.24
CA ALA A 449 6.81 -17.59 -13.44
C ALA A 449 7.58 -18.03 -12.18
N LEU A 450 8.80 -18.52 -12.36
CA LEU A 450 9.71 -18.76 -11.25
C LEU A 450 10.24 -17.42 -10.73
N ILE A 451 10.30 -17.26 -9.41
CA ILE A 451 10.54 -15.97 -8.74
C ILE A 451 11.82 -16.06 -7.92
N VAL A 452 12.79 -15.22 -8.23
CA VAL A 452 14.08 -15.14 -7.55
C VAL A 452 14.24 -13.77 -6.90
N GLY A 453 14.44 -13.71 -5.58
CA GLY A 453 14.68 -12.45 -4.86
C GLY A 453 16.16 -12.18 -4.63
N ILE A 454 16.67 -11.00 -4.99
CA ILE A 454 18.01 -10.53 -4.64
C ILE A 454 17.89 -9.35 -3.69
N THR A 455 18.14 -9.59 -2.39
CA THR A 455 17.85 -8.62 -1.32
C THR A 455 18.99 -8.43 -0.33
N ASN A 456 18.99 -7.29 0.37
CA ASN A 456 19.94 -7.03 1.48
C ASN A 456 19.27 -7.04 2.87
N THR A 457 17.97 -7.37 2.94
CA THR A 457 17.23 -7.43 4.20
C THR A 457 16.61 -8.81 4.36
N VAL A 458 17.07 -9.55 5.37
CA VAL A 458 16.54 -10.86 5.75
C VAL A 458 15.11 -10.69 6.25
N GLY A 459 14.22 -11.60 5.85
CA GLY A 459 12.80 -11.59 6.27
C GLY A 459 11.95 -10.50 5.60
N SER A 460 12.50 -9.74 4.65
CA SER A 460 11.75 -8.77 3.85
C SER A 460 10.67 -9.43 3.00
N SER A 461 9.64 -8.68 2.60
CA SER A 461 8.52 -9.15 1.79
C SER A 461 8.97 -9.85 0.50
N ILE A 462 9.90 -9.25 -0.27
CA ILE A 462 10.46 -9.89 -1.47
C ILE A 462 11.18 -11.20 -1.13
N SER A 463 11.96 -11.25 -0.03
CA SER A 463 12.68 -12.47 0.35
C SER A 463 11.76 -13.61 0.77
N ARG A 464 10.61 -13.31 1.39
CA ARG A 464 9.62 -14.30 1.85
C ARG A 464 8.69 -14.77 0.73
N GLU A 465 8.29 -13.86 -0.16
CA GLU A 465 7.32 -14.18 -1.23
C GLU A 465 7.97 -14.86 -2.46
N SER A 466 9.29 -14.75 -2.61
CA SER A 466 10.06 -15.41 -3.67
C SER A 466 10.19 -16.92 -3.44
N HIS A 467 10.33 -17.70 -4.51
CA HIS A 467 10.54 -19.15 -4.42
C HIS A 467 11.96 -19.49 -3.93
N CYS A 468 12.94 -18.70 -4.36
CA CYS A 468 14.33 -18.79 -3.95
C CYS A 468 14.99 -17.40 -4.00
N GLY A 469 16.23 -17.27 -3.50
CA GLY A 469 16.85 -15.96 -3.48
C GLY A 469 18.31 -15.93 -3.06
N ILE A 470 18.90 -14.74 -3.21
CA ILE A 470 20.29 -14.44 -2.87
C ILE A 470 20.28 -13.23 -1.94
N HIS A 471 20.67 -13.44 -0.68
CA HIS A 471 20.95 -12.34 0.23
C HIS A 471 22.32 -11.74 -0.14
N ILE A 472 22.40 -10.47 -0.54
CA ILE A 472 23.67 -9.90 -1.02
C ILE A 472 24.70 -9.79 0.11
N ASN A 473 24.28 -9.67 1.37
CA ASN A 473 25.16 -9.63 2.54
C ASN A 473 26.16 -8.46 2.53
N ALA A 474 25.70 -7.28 2.13
CA ALA A 474 26.51 -6.04 2.15
C ALA A 474 26.57 -5.40 3.56
N GLY A 475 25.82 -5.95 4.52
CA GLY A 475 25.51 -5.33 5.80
C GLY A 475 24.45 -4.22 5.67
N PRO A 476 23.95 -3.68 6.79
CA PRO A 476 23.03 -2.55 6.79
C PRO A 476 23.58 -1.37 6.00
N GLU A 477 22.71 -0.76 5.20
CA GLU A 477 23.00 0.48 4.47
C GLU A 477 22.04 1.54 5.02
N ILE A 478 22.57 2.59 5.64
CA ILE A 478 21.84 3.67 6.30
C ILE A 478 21.74 4.89 5.39
N GLY A 479 22.79 5.21 4.61
CA GLY A 479 22.75 6.32 3.66
C GLY A 479 21.58 6.21 2.68
N VAL A 480 20.87 7.32 2.41
CA VAL A 480 19.68 7.29 1.54
C VAL A 480 20.06 6.86 0.11
N ALA A 481 21.17 7.38 -0.42
CA ALA A 481 21.69 6.98 -1.73
C ALA A 481 22.46 5.66 -1.62
N SER A 482 22.02 4.62 -2.36
CA SER A 482 22.71 3.32 -2.35
C SER A 482 24.11 3.39 -2.95
N THR A 483 25.05 2.65 -2.32
CA THR A 483 26.47 2.58 -2.71
C THR A 483 26.94 1.12 -2.68
N LYS A 484 27.29 0.58 -1.50
CA LYS A 484 27.70 -0.82 -1.33
C LYS A 484 26.61 -1.83 -1.72
N ALA A 485 25.33 -1.46 -1.62
CA ALA A 485 24.25 -2.30 -2.12
C ALA A 485 24.34 -2.48 -3.65
N TYR A 486 24.66 -1.43 -4.42
CA TYR A 486 24.81 -1.51 -5.87
C TYR A 486 25.92 -2.47 -6.28
N THR A 487 27.12 -2.31 -5.72
CA THR A 487 28.28 -3.15 -6.05
C THR A 487 28.09 -4.60 -5.59
N SER A 488 27.43 -4.83 -4.45
CA SER A 488 27.09 -6.17 -3.97
C SER A 488 25.97 -6.84 -4.78
N GLN A 489 24.98 -6.08 -5.27
CA GLN A 489 23.97 -6.57 -6.23
C GLN A 489 24.61 -6.95 -7.56
N PHE A 490 25.46 -6.07 -8.11
CA PHE A 490 26.24 -6.34 -9.32
C PHE A 490 26.97 -7.68 -9.17
N LEU A 491 27.72 -7.84 -8.08
CA LEU A 491 28.49 -9.05 -7.83
C LEU A 491 27.62 -10.31 -7.68
N SER A 492 26.47 -10.18 -7.02
CA SER A 492 25.50 -11.29 -6.88
C SER A 492 24.96 -11.75 -8.23
N LEU A 493 24.69 -10.82 -9.15
CA LEU A 493 24.24 -11.10 -10.52
C LEU A 493 25.36 -11.72 -11.38
N VAL A 494 26.62 -11.29 -11.21
CA VAL A 494 27.77 -11.95 -11.83
C VAL A 494 27.87 -13.41 -11.35
N MET A 495 27.78 -13.65 -10.04
CA MET A 495 27.79 -15.01 -9.49
C MET A 495 26.62 -15.85 -10.00
N LEU A 496 25.44 -15.27 -10.18
CA LEU A 496 24.29 -15.94 -10.79
C LEU A 496 24.61 -16.41 -12.21
N GLY A 497 25.17 -15.54 -13.06
CA GLY A 497 25.61 -15.91 -14.41
C GLY A 497 26.67 -17.02 -14.41
N LEU A 498 27.61 -16.99 -13.46
CA LEU A 498 28.64 -18.03 -13.30
C LEU A 498 28.06 -19.39 -12.89
N VAL A 499 27.02 -19.42 -12.04
CA VAL A 499 26.34 -20.66 -11.66
C VAL A 499 25.52 -21.22 -12.83
N LEU A 500 24.79 -20.37 -13.55
CA LEU A 500 23.94 -20.82 -14.67
C LEU A 500 24.74 -21.36 -15.87
N SER A 501 25.99 -20.93 -16.02
CA SER A 501 26.88 -21.35 -17.11
C SER A 501 27.84 -22.51 -16.75
N GLU A 502 27.73 -23.09 -15.55
CA GLU A 502 28.73 -24.03 -15.03
C GLU A 502 28.93 -25.30 -15.86
N ASP A 503 27.89 -25.78 -16.52
CA ASP A 503 27.91 -27.02 -17.32
C ASP A 503 28.47 -26.79 -18.75
N SER A 504 28.73 -25.54 -19.13
CA SER A 504 29.20 -25.21 -20.47
C SER A 504 30.73 -25.26 -20.54
N LEU A 505 31.24 -26.28 -21.24
CA LEU A 505 32.68 -26.45 -21.48
C LEU A 505 33.29 -25.28 -22.27
N SER A 506 32.56 -24.71 -23.23
CA SER A 506 33.04 -23.58 -24.03
C SER A 506 33.17 -22.29 -23.20
N LYS A 507 32.32 -22.11 -22.19
CA LYS A 507 32.33 -20.94 -21.30
C LYS A 507 33.33 -21.07 -20.16
N LYS A 508 33.92 -22.24 -19.95
CA LYS A 508 34.87 -22.50 -18.85
C LYS A 508 36.05 -21.51 -18.80
N PRO A 509 36.76 -21.19 -19.90
CA PRO A 509 37.88 -20.24 -19.84
C PRO A 509 37.44 -18.85 -19.35
N ARG A 510 36.28 -18.40 -19.82
CA ARG A 510 35.67 -17.12 -19.45
C ARG A 510 35.23 -17.10 -17.98
N ARG A 511 34.58 -18.17 -17.51
CA ARG A 511 34.22 -18.31 -16.09
C ARG A 511 35.45 -18.31 -15.19
N ASP A 512 36.48 -19.08 -15.56
CA ASP A 512 37.72 -19.18 -14.81
C ASP A 512 38.45 -17.82 -14.76
N GLU A 513 38.45 -17.04 -15.85
CA GLU A 513 38.95 -15.65 -15.88
C GLU A 513 38.22 -14.78 -14.85
N ILE A 514 36.88 -14.73 -14.92
CA ILE A 514 36.06 -13.90 -14.03
C ILE A 514 36.27 -14.30 -12.56
N ILE A 515 36.25 -15.60 -12.24
CA ILE A 515 36.42 -16.10 -10.86
C ILE A 515 37.80 -15.74 -10.30
N ARG A 516 38.86 -15.76 -11.12
CA ARG A 516 40.19 -15.31 -10.68
C ARG A 516 40.17 -13.81 -10.37
N SER A 517 39.57 -13.00 -11.22
CA SER A 517 39.47 -11.55 -11.01
C SER A 517 38.64 -11.17 -9.78
N LEU A 518 37.63 -11.96 -9.41
CA LEU A 518 36.84 -11.74 -8.19
C LEU A 518 37.69 -11.75 -6.92
N ARG A 519 38.75 -12.55 -6.87
CA ARG A 519 39.67 -12.61 -5.72
C ARG A 519 40.41 -11.30 -5.52
N ASP A 520 40.81 -10.65 -6.60
CA ASP A 520 41.68 -9.47 -6.57
C ASP A 520 40.86 -8.16 -6.47
N LEU A 521 39.56 -8.23 -6.78
CA LEU A 521 38.62 -7.10 -6.78
C LEU A 521 38.61 -6.27 -5.48
N PRO A 522 38.60 -6.84 -4.26
CA PRO A 522 38.62 -6.03 -3.02
C PRO A 522 39.88 -5.17 -2.91
N GLY A 523 41.03 -5.69 -3.35
CA GLY A 523 42.29 -4.93 -3.39
C GLY A 523 42.22 -3.79 -4.39
N GLN A 524 41.65 -4.05 -5.57
CA GLN A 524 41.47 -3.03 -6.61
C GLN A 524 40.53 -1.91 -6.17
N ILE A 525 39.45 -2.23 -5.45
CA ILE A 525 38.55 -1.23 -4.85
C ILE A 525 39.32 -0.33 -3.88
N LYS A 526 40.20 -0.88 -3.04
CA LYS A 526 41.05 -0.08 -2.13
C LYS A 526 41.93 0.90 -2.90
N THR A 527 42.57 0.45 -3.98
CA THR A 527 43.36 1.33 -4.85
C THR A 527 42.53 2.45 -5.48
N VAL A 528 41.26 2.19 -5.85
CA VAL A 528 40.38 3.26 -6.36
C VAL A 528 40.00 4.24 -5.25
N LEU A 529 39.78 3.78 -4.02
CA LEU A 529 39.46 4.64 -2.88
C LEU A 529 40.64 5.55 -2.47
N GLU A 530 41.89 5.17 -2.78
CA GLU A 530 43.08 6.02 -2.58
C GLU A 530 43.05 7.28 -3.47
N LEU A 531 42.21 7.33 -4.51
CA LEU A 531 42.04 8.48 -5.40
C LEU A 531 41.13 9.57 -4.81
N ASP A 532 40.67 9.43 -3.56
CA ASP A 532 39.71 10.33 -2.91
C ASP A 532 40.14 11.81 -2.97
N ASP A 533 41.40 12.10 -2.64
CA ASP A 533 41.96 13.46 -2.67
C ASP A 533 41.96 14.06 -4.10
N GLN A 534 42.29 13.23 -5.10
CA GLN A 534 42.26 13.67 -6.50
C GLN A 534 40.82 14.01 -6.94
N ILE A 535 39.86 13.19 -6.53
CA ILE A 535 38.44 13.38 -6.85
C ILE A 535 37.88 14.60 -6.11
N LEU A 536 38.32 14.88 -4.90
CA LEU A 536 37.99 16.10 -4.17
C LEU A 536 38.48 17.35 -4.94
N GLU A 537 39.71 17.34 -5.46
CA GLU A 537 40.22 18.46 -6.28
C GLU A 537 39.41 18.68 -7.56
N LEU A 538 38.98 17.60 -8.23
CA LEU A 538 38.06 17.69 -9.37
C LEU A 538 36.69 18.23 -8.96
N SER A 539 36.19 17.83 -7.80
CA SER A 539 34.89 18.26 -7.26
C SER A 539 34.87 19.77 -7.00
N LYS A 540 35.99 20.36 -6.56
CA LYS A 540 36.13 21.82 -6.39
C LYS A 540 35.98 22.60 -7.69
N GLN A 541 36.21 21.97 -8.85
CA GLN A 541 35.99 22.59 -10.15
C GLN A 541 34.54 22.46 -10.64
N LEU A 542 33.80 21.49 -10.10
CA LEU A 542 32.45 21.15 -10.57
C LEU A 542 31.34 21.64 -9.63
N TYR A 543 31.63 21.94 -8.36
CA TYR A 543 30.56 22.17 -7.38
C TYR A 543 29.71 23.42 -7.67
N THR A 544 30.20 24.39 -8.44
CA THR A 544 29.43 25.57 -8.89
C THR A 544 28.59 25.32 -10.14
N GLU A 545 28.83 24.21 -10.85
CA GLU A 545 28.20 23.92 -12.12
C GLU A 545 26.74 23.51 -11.97
N LYS A 546 25.91 23.84 -12.95
CA LYS A 546 24.48 23.50 -12.91
C LYS A 546 24.18 22.14 -13.54
N SER A 547 25.00 21.72 -14.49
CA SER A 547 24.79 20.52 -15.28
C SER A 547 26.05 19.68 -15.39
N LEU A 548 25.89 18.37 -15.57
CA LEU A 548 26.98 17.42 -15.79
C LEU A 548 26.55 16.29 -16.73
N LEU A 549 27.21 16.16 -17.89
CA LEU A 549 26.96 15.04 -18.79
C LEU A 549 27.94 13.91 -18.50
N ILE A 550 27.45 12.68 -18.38
CA ILE A 550 28.27 11.50 -18.11
C ILE A 550 28.09 10.50 -19.24
N MET A 551 29.18 10.14 -19.92
CA MET A 551 29.14 9.38 -21.16
C MET A 551 29.92 8.07 -21.08
N GLY A 552 29.35 7.00 -21.61
CA GLY A 552 29.95 5.67 -21.61
C GLY A 552 29.19 4.70 -22.50
N ARG A 553 29.71 3.48 -22.66
CA ARG A 553 29.17 2.47 -23.58
C ARG A 553 29.50 1.06 -23.07
N GLY A 554 28.76 0.07 -23.55
CA GLY A 554 28.95 -1.34 -23.16
C GLY A 554 28.68 -1.52 -21.67
N PHE A 555 29.55 -2.26 -20.98
CA PHE A 555 29.48 -2.46 -19.52
C PHE A 555 29.42 -1.15 -18.73
N ASN A 556 29.99 -0.06 -19.25
CA ASN A 556 30.04 1.23 -18.56
C ASN A 556 28.82 2.13 -18.83
N TYR A 557 27.82 1.69 -19.60
CA TYR A 557 26.59 2.47 -19.75
C TYR A 557 25.84 2.60 -18.40
N ALA A 558 25.76 1.50 -17.65
CA ALA A 558 25.17 1.50 -16.31
C ALA A 558 25.94 2.42 -15.34
N THR A 559 27.28 2.45 -15.44
CA THR A 559 28.12 3.38 -14.66
C THR A 559 27.70 4.84 -14.89
N CYS A 560 27.37 5.20 -16.13
CA CYS A 560 26.95 6.57 -16.44
C CYS A 560 25.56 6.88 -15.89
N LEU A 561 24.61 5.95 -16.00
CA LEU A 561 23.27 6.11 -15.45
C LEU A 561 23.31 6.23 -13.91
N GLU A 562 24.09 5.36 -13.26
CA GLU A 562 24.24 5.37 -11.80
C GLU A 562 24.99 6.62 -11.31
N GLY A 563 26.09 7.00 -11.97
CA GLY A 563 26.82 8.22 -11.64
C GLY A 563 25.93 9.47 -11.77
N ALA A 564 25.12 9.55 -12.82
CA ALA A 564 24.16 10.64 -12.99
C ALA A 564 23.07 10.61 -11.90
N LEU A 565 22.58 9.43 -11.52
CA LEU A 565 21.60 9.33 -10.44
C LEU A 565 22.18 9.81 -9.10
N LYS A 566 23.39 9.39 -8.73
CA LYS A 566 24.05 9.84 -7.49
C LYS A 566 24.29 11.34 -7.47
N VAL A 567 24.76 11.91 -8.57
CA VAL A 567 24.96 13.36 -8.68
C VAL A 567 23.62 14.09 -8.54
N LYS A 568 22.54 13.65 -9.21
CA LYS A 568 21.19 14.24 -9.02
C LYS A 568 20.73 14.19 -7.57
N GLU A 569 20.76 13.01 -6.96
CA GLU A 569 20.19 12.73 -5.64
C GLU A 569 20.87 13.56 -4.54
N LEU A 570 22.18 13.69 -4.58
CA LEU A 570 22.96 14.26 -3.48
C LEU A 570 23.28 15.73 -3.68
N THR A 571 23.57 16.12 -4.93
CA THR A 571 24.06 17.45 -5.25
C THR A 571 22.99 18.37 -5.78
N TYR A 572 21.85 17.83 -6.24
CA TYR A 572 20.80 18.54 -6.98
C TYR A 572 21.28 19.23 -8.27
N MET A 573 22.47 18.88 -8.75
CA MET A 573 22.96 19.23 -10.07
C MET A 573 22.21 18.42 -11.12
N HIS A 574 21.85 19.05 -12.23
CA HIS A 574 21.24 18.34 -13.34
C HIS A 574 22.30 17.49 -14.04
N SER A 575 22.35 16.20 -13.74
CA SER A 575 23.28 15.29 -14.39
C SER A 575 22.54 14.31 -15.30
N GLU A 576 23.16 13.89 -16.39
CA GLU A 576 22.53 12.97 -17.34
C GLU A 576 23.52 11.91 -17.82
N GLY A 577 23.11 10.65 -17.74
CA GLY A 577 23.88 9.51 -18.23
C GLY A 577 23.53 9.23 -19.69
N ILE A 578 24.47 9.44 -20.60
CA ILE A 578 24.27 9.36 -22.05
C ILE A 578 25.04 8.16 -22.59
N LEU A 579 24.36 7.32 -23.37
CA LEU A 579 25.03 6.28 -24.14
C LEU A 579 25.90 6.94 -25.21
N ALA A 580 27.22 6.75 -25.15
CA ALA A 580 28.18 7.46 -26.02
C ALA A 580 27.94 7.22 -27.53
N GLY A 581 27.19 6.18 -27.89
CA GLY A 581 26.76 5.96 -29.27
C GLY A 581 25.70 6.91 -29.78
N GLU A 582 24.87 7.44 -28.89
CA GLU A 582 23.73 8.28 -29.22
C GLU A 582 24.11 9.76 -29.39
N LEU A 583 25.37 10.13 -29.11
CA LEU A 583 25.80 11.53 -29.14
C LEU A 583 25.41 12.25 -30.44
N LYS A 584 25.69 11.64 -31.60
CA LYS A 584 25.38 12.23 -32.91
C LYS A 584 23.89 12.35 -33.22
N HIS A 585 23.04 11.68 -32.44
CA HIS A 585 21.60 11.64 -32.66
C HIS A 585 20.85 12.73 -31.87
N GLY A 586 21.58 13.73 -31.35
CA GLY A 586 21.00 14.90 -30.69
C GLY A 586 21.85 15.44 -29.53
N PRO A 587 22.22 14.61 -28.54
CA PRO A 587 22.86 15.08 -27.31
C PRO A 587 24.20 15.82 -27.50
N LEU A 588 24.92 15.56 -28.59
CA LEU A 588 26.16 16.28 -28.91
C LEU A 588 25.94 17.80 -29.10
N ALA A 589 24.71 18.25 -29.39
CA ALA A 589 24.39 19.67 -29.49
C ALA A 589 24.53 20.43 -28.16
N MET A 590 24.52 19.72 -27.03
CA MET A 590 24.74 20.30 -25.69
C MET A 590 26.22 20.50 -25.35
N VAL A 591 27.13 19.99 -26.17
CA VAL A 591 28.57 20.06 -25.90
C VAL A 591 29.14 21.39 -26.40
N ASP A 592 29.74 22.12 -25.46
CA ASP A 592 30.48 23.36 -25.69
C ASP A 592 31.69 23.43 -24.73
N PRO A 593 32.52 24.50 -24.76
CA PRO A 593 33.65 24.63 -23.85
C PRO A 593 33.33 24.79 -22.36
N THR A 594 32.09 25.12 -21.99
CA THR A 594 31.69 25.34 -20.59
C THR A 594 30.96 24.14 -19.99
N MET A 595 30.31 23.32 -20.81
CA MET A 595 29.56 22.13 -20.38
C MET A 595 30.51 21.12 -19.70
N PRO A 596 30.29 20.81 -18.41
CA PRO A 596 31.06 19.79 -17.72
C PRO A 596 30.70 18.39 -18.22
N ILE A 597 31.73 17.62 -18.55
CA ILE A 597 31.56 16.26 -19.10
C ILE A 597 32.49 15.30 -18.35
N VAL A 598 31.95 14.14 -17.96
CA VAL A 598 32.73 12.98 -17.53
C VAL A 598 32.57 11.89 -18.57
N MET A 599 33.65 11.27 -19.02
CA MET A 599 33.61 10.14 -19.94
C MET A 599 34.28 8.91 -19.33
N VAL A 600 33.64 7.75 -19.42
CA VAL A 600 34.16 6.47 -18.94
C VAL A 600 34.73 5.69 -20.14
N LEU A 601 36.06 5.60 -20.23
CA LEU A 601 36.80 4.97 -21.31
C LEU A 601 37.68 3.85 -20.75
N MET A 602 37.21 2.62 -20.84
CA MET A 602 37.90 1.44 -20.32
C MET A 602 38.57 0.63 -21.44
N ASP A 603 39.56 -0.18 -21.06
CA ASP A 603 40.25 -1.12 -21.93
C ASP A 603 39.41 -2.39 -22.16
N ASP A 604 38.33 -2.23 -22.91
CA ASP A 604 37.36 -3.27 -23.27
C ASP A 604 37.14 -3.33 -24.80
N PRO A 605 36.34 -4.29 -25.33
CA PRO A 605 36.11 -4.41 -26.77
C PRO A 605 35.47 -3.18 -27.45
N VAL A 606 34.92 -2.22 -26.68
CA VAL A 606 34.32 -0.99 -27.21
C VAL A 606 35.23 0.24 -27.05
N LYS A 607 36.46 0.09 -26.54
CA LYS A 607 37.45 1.17 -26.37
C LYS A 607 37.54 2.09 -27.59
N GLN A 608 37.81 1.55 -28.78
CA GLN A 608 37.94 2.36 -30.01
C GLN A 608 36.66 3.17 -30.32
N LYS A 609 35.49 2.60 -30.04
CA LYS A 609 34.21 3.28 -30.25
C LYS A 609 34.01 4.41 -29.23
N CYS A 610 34.53 4.26 -28.01
CA CYS A 610 34.53 5.32 -26.99
C CYS A 610 35.57 6.41 -27.31
N MET A 611 36.75 6.06 -27.85
CA MET A 611 37.73 7.03 -28.36
C MET A 611 37.15 7.91 -29.46
N ASN A 612 36.38 7.32 -30.38
CA ASN A 612 35.67 8.08 -31.41
C ASN A 612 34.64 9.05 -30.81
N ALA A 613 34.00 8.70 -29.69
CA ALA A 613 33.08 9.59 -28.99
C ALA A 613 33.83 10.74 -28.29
N TYR A 614 34.98 10.44 -27.67
CA TYR A 614 35.86 11.46 -27.09
C TYR A 614 36.31 12.48 -28.14
N GLN A 615 36.78 12.01 -29.31
CA GLN A 615 37.17 12.88 -30.41
C GLN A 615 36.02 13.78 -30.89
N GLN A 616 34.79 13.27 -30.88
CA GLN A 616 33.60 14.08 -31.22
C GLN A 616 33.39 15.20 -30.20
N VAL A 617 33.44 14.89 -28.90
CA VAL A 617 33.31 15.88 -27.82
C VAL A 617 34.42 16.93 -27.92
N ALA A 618 35.68 16.49 -28.03
CA ALA A 618 36.85 17.37 -28.12
C ALA A 618 36.77 18.30 -29.35
N ALA A 619 36.31 17.79 -30.49
CA ALA A 619 36.15 18.59 -31.70
C ALA A 619 35.03 19.64 -31.63
N ARG A 620 34.24 19.70 -30.55
CA ARG A 620 33.25 20.76 -30.27
C ARG A 620 33.70 21.65 -29.09
N GLY A 621 34.96 21.54 -28.68
CA GLY A 621 35.54 22.32 -27.60
C GLY A 621 35.27 21.76 -26.20
N GLY A 622 34.59 20.61 -26.08
CA GLY A 622 34.36 19.97 -24.79
C GLY A 622 35.68 19.49 -24.17
N ASN A 623 35.83 19.71 -22.85
CA ASN A 623 37.03 19.35 -22.10
C ASN A 623 36.70 18.32 -20.99
N PRO A 624 36.49 17.04 -21.37
CA PRO A 624 35.97 16.04 -20.46
C PRO A 624 37.00 15.58 -19.42
N ILE A 625 36.50 15.27 -18.22
CA ILE A 625 37.20 14.43 -17.24
C ILE A 625 37.07 12.98 -17.71
N ILE A 626 38.19 12.25 -17.77
CA ILE A 626 38.22 10.89 -18.31
C ILE A 626 38.49 9.90 -17.18
N ILE A 627 37.60 8.94 -16.98
CA ILE A 627 37.88 7.77 -16.15
C ILE A 627 38.45 6.69 -17.08
N CYS A 628 39.67 6.24 -16.84
CA CYS A 628 40.37 5.25 -17.68
C CYS A 628 41.28 4.32 -16.88
N ASN A 629 41.83 3.30 -17.53
CA ASN A 629 42.77 2.39 -16.88
C ASN A 629 44.15 3.04 -16.67
N GLU A 630 44.85 2.66 -15.59
CA GLU A 630 46.13 3.26 -15.17
C GLU A 630 47.26 3.22 -16.21
N ASN A 631 47.26 2.21 -17.10
CA ASN A 631 48.30 2.00 -18.12
C ASN A 631 47.89 2.51 -19.52
N ASP A 632 46.86 3.36 -19.61
CA ASP A 632 46.42 3.93 -20.88
C ASP A 632 47.22 5.21 -21.24
N GLU A 633 48.37 5.00 -21.88
CA GLU A 633 49.26 6.09 -22.29
C GLU A 633 48.63 6.99 -23.36
N GLU A 634 47.82 6.43 -24.27
CA GLU A 634 47.14 7.18 -25.33
C GLU A 634 46.20 8.24 -24.73
N LEU A 635 45.35 7.84 -23.77
CA LEU A 635 44.43 8.76 -23.11
C LEU A 635 45.14 9.76 -22.20
N SER A 636 46.25 9.34 -21.56
CA SER A 636 47.05 10.22 -20.71
C SER A 636 47.71 11.36 -21.49
N GLN A 637 47.98 11.17 -22.79
CA GLN A 637 48.52 12.22 -23.66
C GLN A 637 47.44 13.17 -24.20
N LEU A 638 46.19 12.70 -24.28
CA LEU A 638 45.07 13.45 -24.86
C LEU A 638 44.37 14.38 -23.85
N SER A 639 44.36 14.03 -22.56
CA SER A 639 43.74 14.86 -21.52
C SER A 639 44.56 14.86 -20.24
N ASN A 640 44.71 16.04 -19.64
CA ASN A 640 45.33 16.19 -18.33
C ASN A 640 44.35 15.91 -17.17
N ARG A 641 43.05 15.69 -17.45
CA ARG A 641 41.99 15.49 -16.45
C ARG A 641 41.56 14.01 -16.39
N THR A 642 42.49 13.13 -16.01
CA THR A 642 42.25 11.68 -15.97
C THR A 642 42.13 11.14 -14.55
N ILE A 643 41.14 10.27 -14.31
CA ILE A 643 41.02 9.42 -13.13
C ILE A 643 41.44 8.02 -13.54
N LYS A 644 42.59 7.57 -13.03
CA LYS A 644 43.24 6.32 -13.43
C LYS A 644 42.88 5.21 -12.45
N ILE A 645 42.14 4.21 -12.91
CA ILE A 645 41.71 3.07 -12.09
C ILE A 645 42.39 1.76 -12.53
N PRO A 646 42.53 0.76 -11.64
CA PRO A 646 43.10 -0.54 -12.00
C PRO A 646 42.32 -1.24 -13.11
N ARG A 647 43.02 -2.06 -13.91
CA ARG A 647 42.41 -2.92 -14.92
C ARG A 647 41.93 -4.24 -14.30
N THR A 648 40.70 -4.62 -14.62
CA THR A 648 40.14 -5.93 -14.28
C THR A 648 39.46 -6.55 -15.51
N VAL A 649 38.81 -7.71 -15.35
CA VAL A 649 38.01 -8.29 -16.43
C VAL A 649 36.88 -7.33 -16.80
N ASP A 650 36.62 -7.17 -18.10
CA ASP A 650 35.68 -6.20 -18.67
C ASP A 650 34.31 -6.16 -17.97
N CYS A 651 33.72 -7.32 -17.67
CA CYS A 651 32.41 -7.41 -17.01
C CYS A 651 32.41 -7.00 -15.53
N LEU A 652 33.58 -6.88 -14.90
CA LEU A 652 33.73 -6.38 -13.51
C LEU A 652 34.21 -4.93 -13.45
N GLN A 653 34.72 -4.37 -14.56
CA GLN A 653 35.28 -3.03 -14.60
C GLN A 653 34.26 -1.96 -14.16
N GLY A 654 32.96 -2.19 -14.40
CA GLY A 654 31.86 -1.34 -13.94
C GLY A 654 31.79 -1.14 -12.43
N ILE A 655 32.26 -2.10 -11.63
CA ILE A 655 32.35 -1.98 -10.16
C ILE A 655 33.43 -0.97 -9.78
N LEU A 656 34.55 -0.93 -10.50
CA LEU A 656 35.64 0.01 -10.25
C LEU A 656 35.32 1.40 -10.79
N SER A 657 34.69 1.50 -11.97
CA SER A 657 34.42 2.78 -12.64
C SER A 657 33.28 3.60 -12.00
N VAL A 658 32.41 2.98 -11.20
CA VAL A 658 31.34 3.69 -10.48
C VAL A 658 31.82 4.38 -9.20
N ILE A 659 32.86 3.86 -8.54
CA ILE A 659 33.34 4.38 -7.25
C ILE A 659 33.81 5.84 -7.36
N PRO A 660 34.58 6.24 -8.40
CA PRO A 660 34.92 7.64 -8.59
C PRO A 660 33.69 8.55 -8.72
N MET A 661 32.61 8.06 -9.33
CA MET A 661 31.36 8.81 -9.43
C MET A 661 30.63 8.95 -8.09
N GLN A 662 30.68 7.91 -7.25
CA GLN A 662 30.16 7.96 -5.88
C GLN A 662 30.93 9.01 -5.06
N LEU A 663 32.26 8.96 -5.07
CA LEU A 663 33.12 9.93 -4.38
C LEU A 663 32.92 11.36 -4.92
N LEU A 664 32.83 11.52 -6.24
CA LEU A 664 32.57 12.81 -6.87
C LEU A 664 31.23 13.41 -6.39
N SER A 665 30.17 12.61 -6.38
CA SER A 665 28.85 13.04 -5.92
C SER A 665 28.85 13.41 -4.43
N PHE A 666 29.56 12.65 -3.60
CA PHE A 666 29.74 12.92 -2.17
C PHE A 666 30.46 14.25 -1.94
N HIS A 667 31.63 14.46 -2.56
CA HIS A 667 32.42 15.66 -2.38
C HIS A 667 31.72 16.92 -2.89
N ILE A 668 31.05 16.85 -4.05
CA ILE A 668 30.26 17.98 -4.56
C ILE A 668 29.14 18.36 -3.56
N ALA A 669 28.43 17.37 -3.01
CA ALA A 669 27.35 17.62 -2.05
C ALA A 669 27.87 18.25 -0.75
N VAL A 670 29.01 17.75 -0.23
CA VAL A 670 29.67 18.33 0.95
C VAL A 670 30.15 19.76 0.68
N LEU A 671 30.75 20.04 -0.47
CA LEU A 671 31.18 21.38 -0.89
C LEU A 671 30.00 22.35 -1.03
N ARG A 672 28.82 21.86 -1.42
CA ARG A 672 27.57 22.64 -1.45
C ARG A 672 26.90 22.82 -0.09
N GLY A 673 27.45 22.23 0.97
CA GLY A 673 26.89 22.28 2.32
C GLY A 673 25.60 21.46 2.49
N TYR A 674 25.38 20.45 1.63
CA TYR A 674 24.22 19.56 1.73
C TYR A 674 24.47 18.37 2.65
N ASP A 675 23.38 17.85 3.22
CA ASP A 675 23.41 16.62 4.00
C ASP A 675 23.34 15.40 3.06
N VAL A 676 24.46 14.70 2.93
CA VAL A 676 24.58 13.51 2.08
C VAL A 676 23.86 12.29 2.62
N ASP A 677 23.60 12.23 3.93
CA ASP A 677 22.87 11.12 4.54
C ASP A 677 21.36 11.31 4.40
N CYS A 678 20.87 12.55 4.31
CA CYS A 678 19.45 12.92 4.21
C CYS A 678 19.18 13.93 3.05
N PRO A 679 19.28 13.49 1.78
CA PRO A 679 19.01 14.34 0.62
C PRO A 679 17.53 14.72 0.53
N ARG A 680 17.22 16.00 0.32
CA ARG A 680 15.87 16.57 0.37
C ARG A 680 14.88 15.81 -0.52
N ASN A 681 13.61 15.79 -0.10
CA ASN A 681 12.47 15.19 -0.79
C ASN A 681 12.53 13.66 -0.95
N LEU A 682 13.59 13.00 -0.48
CA LEU A 682 13.81 11.56 -0.64
C LEU A 682 13.90 10.87 0.72
N ALA A 683 13.46 9.62 0.76
CA ALA A 683 13.75 8.69 1.83
C ALA A 683 14.36 7.42 1.24
N LYS A 684 15.12 6.66 2.05
CA LYS A 684 15.89 5.51 1.55
C LYS A 684 15.06 4.47 0.78
N SER A 685 13.80 4.27 1.17
CA SER A 685 12.94 3.22 0.59
C SER A 685 11.53 3.72 0.31
N VAL A 686 11.06 3.44 -0.91
CA VAL A 686 9.71 3.74 -1.38
C VAL A 686 8.83 2.50 -1.16
N THR A 687 8.08 2.50 -0.06
CA THR A 687 7.26 1.35 0.37
C THR A 687 5.76 1.64 0.35
N LYS A 688 5.37 2.79 -0.20
CA LYS A 688 3.98 3.21 -0.25
C LYS A 688 3.43 2.90 -1.64
N ASN A 689 2.28 2.22 -1.66
CA ASN A 689 1.53 1.97 -2.88
C ASN A 689 0.77 3.24 -3.28
N SER A 690 1.06 3.82 -4.45
CA SER A 690 0.10 4.70 -5.14
C SER A 690 -0.78 3.82 -6.03
N VAL A 691 -1.73 3.11 -5.45
CA VAL A 691 -2.71 2.37 -6.25
C VAL A 691 -3.66 3.37 -6.89
N MET A 692 -3.75 3.38 -8.22
CA MET A 692 -4.82 4.06 -8.94
C MET A 692 -6.15 3.54 -8.38
N SER A 693 -6.94 4.43 -7.78
CA SER A 693 -8.21 4.10 -7.15
C SER A 693 -9.18 3.50 -8.17
N SER A 694 -9.41 2.19 -8.11
CA SER A 694 -10.59 1.58 -8.70
C SER A 694 -11.82 2.01 -7.89
N TYR A 695 -12.87 2.46 -8.55
CA TYR A 695 -14.13 2.84 -7.92
C TYR A 695 -14.99 1.59 -7.79
N GLN A 696 -15.24 1.13 -6.57
CA GLN A 696 -16.03 -0.07 -6.34
C GLN A 696 -17.50 0.30 -6.14
N VAL A 697 -18.39 -0.06 -7.07
CA VAL A 697 -19.84 0.19 -6.97
C VAL A 697 -20.59 -1.10 -6.67
N ASN A 698 -21.73 -1.00 -5.99
CA ASN A 698 -22.59 -2.14 -5.67
C ASN A 698 -23.76 -2.21 -6.65
N VAL A 699 -23.81 -3.26 -7.47
CA VAL A 699 -24.90 -3.47 -8.43
C VAL A 699 -25.89 -4.47 -7.85
N LEU A 700 -27.14 -4.02 -7.69
CA LEU A 700 -28.26 -4.79 -7.16
C LEU A 700 -29.11 -5.32 -8.32
N PHE A 701 -29.29 -6.64 -8.36
CA PHE A 701 -30.12 -7.31 -9.34
C PHE A 701 -31.45 -7.71 -8.71
N PHE A 702 -32.54 -7.35 -9.37
CA PHE A 702 -33.90 -7.59 -8.93
C PHE A 702 -34.69 -8.32 -10.03
N SER A 703 -35.65 -9.15 -9.63
CA SER A 703 -36.58 -9.79 -10.58
C SER A 703 -35.82 -10.50 -11.72
N LYS A 704 -36.16 -10.22 -12.98
CA LYS A 704 -35.56 -10.83 -14.17
C LYS A 704 -34.04 -10.62 -14.26
N SER A 705 -33.48 -9.49 -13.81
CA SER A 705 -32.02 -9.31 -13.82
C SER A 705 -31.32 -10.21 -12.80
N ARG A 706 -32.00 -10.54 -11.69
CA ARG A 706 -31.52 -11.53 -10.69
C ARG A 706 -31.58 -12.95 -11.23
N ASP A 707 -32.65 -13.31 -11.93
CA ASP A 707 -32.81 -14.63 -12.54
C ASP A 707 -31.81 -14.85 -13.67
N LEU A 708 -31.50 -13.79 -14.43
CA LEU A 708 -30.54 -13.84 -15.54
C LEU A 708 -29.08 -13.78 -15.07
N SER A 709 -28.76 -13.02 -14.02
CA SER A 709 -27.41 -12.97 -13.44
C SER A 709 -27.13 -14.14 -12.50
N GLY A 710 -28.16 -14.76 -11.93
CA GLY A 710 -28.07 -15.83 -10.93
C GLY A 710 -27.71 -15.34 -9.52
N ILE A 711 -27.57 -14.03 -9.32
CA ILE A 711 -27.11 -13.42 -8.06
C ILE A 711 -27.93 -12.17 -7.73
N GLY A 712 -28.13 -11.87 -6.45
CA GLY A 712 -28.91 -10.70 -6.01
C GLY A 712 -28.16 -9.38 -5.98
N GLN A 713 -26.83 -9.43 -5.88
CA GLN A 713 -25.97 -8.25 -5.91
C GLN A 713 -24.54 -8.64 -6.28
N ILE A 714 -23.77 -7.69 -6.79
CA ILE A 714 -22.34 -7.84 -7.07
C ILE A 714 -21.62 -6.51 -6.87
N LYS A 715 -20.39 -6.57 -6.37
CA LYS A 715 -19.48 -5.43 -6.37
C LYS A 715 -18.65 -5.43 -7.65
N ILE A 716 -18.58 -4.29 -8.33
CA ILE A 716 -17.83 -4.15 -9.58
C ILE A 716 -16.85 -3.00 -9.43
N ASP A 717 -15.61 -3.26 -9.80
CA ASP A 717 -14.57 -2.25 -9.90
C ASP A 717 -14.65 -1.56 -11.26
N ILE A 718 -14.78 -0.24 -11.25
CA ILE A 718 -14.81 0.62 -12.43
C ILE A 718 -13.54 1.47 -12.43
N GLU A 719 -12.88 1.54 -13.58
CA GLU A 719 -11.58 2.20 -13.74
C GLU A 719 -11.67 3.74 -13.71
N ARG A 720 -12.86 4.31 -13.88
CA ARG A 720 -13.11 5.76 -13.95
C ARG A 720 -14.40 6.14 -13.22
N SER A 721 -14.40 7.30 -12.56
CA SER A 721 -15.58 7.84 -11.87
C SER A 721 -16.67 8.31 -12.83
N GLN A 722 -16.29 8.79 -14.02
CA GLN A 722 -17.24 9.24 -15.04
C GLN A 722 -17.40 8.14 -16.10
N ILE A 723 -18.59 7.59 -16.22
CA ILE A 723 -18.94 6.52 -17.18
C ILE A 723 -20.37 6.73 -17.68
N LYS A 724 -20.67 6.38 -18.93
CA LYS A 724 -22.07 6.39 -19.40
C LYS A 724 -22.86 5.24 -18.83
N ALA A 725 -24.14 5.46 -18.55
CA ALA A 725 -25.03 4.38 -18.10
C ALA A 725 -25.06 3.19 -19.09
N SER A 726 -25.00 3.46 -20.40
CA SER A 726 -24.88 2.42 -21.44
C SER A 726 -23.58 1.62 -21.34
N GLU A 727 -22.45 2.26 -21.09
CA GLU A 727 -21.14 1.60 -20.96
C GLU A 727 -21.10 0.72 -19.70
N LEU A 728 -21.65 1.22 -18.59
CA LEU A 728 -21.83 0.42 -17.38
C LEU A 728 -22.69 -0.82 -17.65
N PHE A 729 -23.74 -0.68 -18.45
CA PHE A 729 -24.59 -1.79 -18.83
C PHE A 729 -23.86 -2.83 -19.69
N GLU A 730 -23.01 -2.40 -20.62
CA GLU A 730 -22.16 -3.30 -21.40
C GLU A 730 -21.15 -4.05 -20.53
N ILE A 731 -20.57 -3.38 -19.53
CA ILE A 731 -19.70 -4.02 -18.53
C ILE A 731 -20.48 -5.12 -17.78
N LEU A 732 -21.74 -4.87 -17.41
CA LEU A 732 -22.59 -5.87 -16.76
C LEU A 732 -22.91 -7.04 -17.69
N ILE A 733 -23.21 -6.80 -18.96
CA ILE A 733 -23.43 -7.86 -19.97
C ILE A 733 -22.16 -8.69 -20.18
N SER A 734 -20.98 -8.07 -20.18
CA SER A 734 -19.72 -8.79 -20.35
C SER A 734 -19.47 -9.82 -19.22
N LYS A 735 -19.93 -9.50 -18.00
CA LYS A 735 -19.86 -10.38 -16.84
C LYS A 735 -21.02 -11.37 -16.77
N PHE A 736 -22.23 -10.96 -17.18
CA PHE A 736 -23.44 -11.78 -17.21
C PHE A 736 -24.09 -11.70 -18.59
N PRO A 737 -23.66 -12.55 -19.55
CA PRO A 737 -24.10 -12.46 -20.96
C PRO A 737 -25.62 -12.51 -21.14
N ARG A 738 -26.33 -13.21 -20.26
CA ARG A 738 -27.80 -13.32 -20.28
C ARG A 738 -28.53 -12.02 -19.94
N LEU A 739 -27.87 -11.02 -19.34
CA LEU A 739 -28.45 -9.69 -19.13
C LEU A 739 -28.74 -8.96 -20.46
N SER A 740 -28.18 -9.41 -21.58
CA SER A 740 -28.57 -8.93 -22.91
C SER A 740 -30.06 -9.16 -23.22
N GLU A 741 -30.70 -10.16 -22.60
CA GLU A 741 -32.14 -10.47 -22.74
C GLU A 741 -33.08 -9.40 -22.13
N ILE A 742 -32.53 -8.44 -21.39
CA ILE A 742 -33.28 -7.32 -20.79
C ILE A 742 -32.77 -5.95 -21.25
N ASN A 743 -31.87 -5.91 -22.23
CA ASN A 743 -31.39 -4.65 -22.81
C ASN A 743 -32.56 -3.86 -23.41
N GLY A 744 -32.77 -2.63 -22.91
CA GLY A 744 -33.90 -1.77 -23.30
C GLY A 744 -35.23 -2.01 -22.56
N THR A 745 -35.30 -2.97 -21.64
CA THR A 745 -36.53 -3.30 -20.88
C THR A 745 -36.47 -2.94 -19.38
N CYS A 746 -35.39 -2.30 -18.94
CA CYS A 746 -35.14 -1.90 -17.56
C CYS A 746 -34.51 -0.51 -17.50
N LYS A 747 -34.86 0.29 -16.49
CA LYS A 747 -34.10 1.50 -16.15
C LYS A 747 -33.02 1.19 -15.14
N LEU A 748 -31.86 1.82 -15.31
CA LEU A 748 -30.84 1.90 -14.28
C LEU A 748 -31.23 3.02 -13.29
N SER A 749 -30.99 2.78 -12.01
CA SER A 749 -31.03 3.82 -10.99
C SER A 749 -29.74 3.82 -10.20
N VAL A 750 -29.18 4.98 -9.93
CA VAL A 750 -28.01 5.17 -9.07
C VAL A 750 -28.48 5.84 -7.78
N ASN A 751 -28.18 5.24 -6.63
CA ASN A 751 -28.58 5.73 -5.31
C ASN A 751 -30.07 6.12 -5.23
N GLU A 752 -30.94 5.23 -5.74
CA GLU A 752 -32.41 5.38 -5.80
C GLU A 752 -32.95 6.41 -6.81
N GLU A 753 -32.10 7.05 -7.61
CA GLU A 753 -32.52 7.97 -8.68
C GLU A 753 -32.39 7.34 -10.07
N TYR A 754 -33.41 7.45 -10.92
CA TYR A 754 -33.39 6.90 -12.28
C TYR A 754 -32.47 7.69 -13.20
N VAL A 755 -31.71 6.97 -14.03
CA VAL A 755 -30.75 7.55 -14.97
C VAL A 755 -31.11 7.13 -16.40
N GLU A 756 -31.00 8.04 -17.35
CA GLU A 756 -31.13 7.74 -18.76
C GLU A 756 -29.87 7.04 -19.31
N MET A 757 -30.03 6.15 -20.29
CA MET A 757 -28.91 5.34 -20.81
C MET A 757 -27.79 6.18 -21.46
N GLU A 758 -28.12 7.39 -21.93
CA GLU A 758 -27.18 8.33 -22.56
C GLU A 758 -26.54 9.32 -21.58
N GLU A 759 -26.92 9.28 -20.30
CA GLU A 759 -26.46 10.21 -19.26
C GLU A 759 -25.06 9.81 -18.73
N ASP A 760 -24.23 10.82 -18.44
CA ASP A 760 -22.91 10.63 -17.82
C ASP A 760 -23.08 10.45 -16.31
N LEU A 761 -22.76 9.25 -15.82
CA LEU A 761 -22.76 8.92 -14.40
C LEU A 761 -21.46 9.37 -13.75
N ASN A 762 -21.55 10.18 -12.69
CA ASN A 762 -20.42 10.50 -11.81
C ASN A 762 -20.45 9.59 -10.58
N LEU A 763 -19.99 8.34 -10.76
CA LEU A 763 -20.00 7.30 -9.74
C LEU A 763 -18.88 7.48 -8.72
N LYS A 764 -19.19 7.26 -7.46
CA LYS A 764 -18.28 7.19 -6.31
C LYS A 764 -18.20 5.76 -5.80
N SER A 765 -17.08 5.44 -5.13
CA SER A 765 -16.95 4.13 -4.47
C SER A 765 -18.03 4.00 -3.41
N GLY A 766 -18.76 2.88 -3.41
CA GLY A 766 -19.91 2.62 -2.54
C GLY A 766 -21.28 2.97 -3.12
N ASP A 767 -21.35 3.63 -4.29
CA ASP A 767 -22.66 3.93 -4.92
C ASP A 767 -23.42 2.64 -5.26
N GLU A 768 -24.74 2.68 -5.07
CA GLU A 768 -25.64 1.58 -5.35
C GLU A 768 -26.33 1.75 -6.70
N ILE A 769 -26.33 0.71 -7.52
CA ILE A 769 -26.90 0.72 -8.87
C ILE A 769 -27.95 -0.38 -8.99
N ALA A 770 -29.18 -0.07 -9.38
CA ALA A 770 -30.29 -1.01 -9.47
C ALA A 770 -30.98 -1.00 -10.82
N MET A 771 -31.63 -2.11 -11.19
CA MET A 771 -32.41 -2.27 -12.43
C MET A 771 -33.89 -2.49 -12.11
N ASN A 772 -34.80 -1.56 -12.45
CA ASN A 772 -36.20 -1.53 -11.95
C ASN A 772 -37.31 -1.35 -13.03
N ASP A 773 -38.57 -1.64 -12.63
CA ASP A 773 -39.85 -1.39 -13.34
C ASP A 773 -40.28 0.11 -13.31
N TYR A 774 -41.23 0.51 -14.18
CA TYR A 774 -41.70 1.91 -14.32
C TYR A 774 -42.75 2.27 -13.24
N LEU A 775 -42.30 2.67 -12.06
CA LEU A 775 -43.16 3.04 -10.92
C LEU A 775 -42.95 4.51 -10.53
N GLU A 776 -44.03 5.29 -10.46
CA GLU A 776 -43.93 6.72 -10.12
C GLU A 776 -45.17 7.24 -9.37
N ILE A 777 -44.92 8.15 -8.43
CA ILE A 777 -45.94 8.96 -7.76
C ILE A 777 -45.60 10.44 -8.01
N ARG A 778 -46.50 11.19 -8.65
CA ARG A 778 -46.25 12.57 -9.09
C ARG A 778 -47.43 13.50 -8.81
N ALA A 779 -47.17 14.81 -8.75
CA ALA A 779 -48.22 15.81 -8.50
C ALA A 779 -48.89 16.33 -9.78
N CYS A 780 -48.26 16.16 -10.94
CA CYS A 780 -48.77 16.60 -12.24
C CYS A 780 -49.74 15.60 -12.88
N GLN A 781 -50.49 16.06 -13.89
CA GLN A 781 -51.47 15.26 -14.62
C GLN A 781 -50.81 14.06 -15.31
N LEU A 782 -51.44 12.89 -15.24
CA LEU A 782 -50.94 11.68 -15.89
C LEU A 782 -51.25 11.70 -17.39
N ASN A 783 -50.22 11.49 -18.22
CA ASN A 783 -50.36 11.41 -19.67
C ASN A 783 -50.43 9.93 -20.12
N LEU A 784 -51.54 9.57 -20.77
CA LEU A 784 -51.78 8.21 -21.22
C LEU A 784 -50.80 7.77 -22.32
N ASP A 785 -50.49 8.64 -23.29
CA ASP A 785 -49.62 8.30 -24.42
C ASP A 785 -48.17 8.09 -23.96
N GLU A 786 -47.71 8.89 -22.99
CA GLU A 786 -46.41 8.74 -22.34
C GLU A 786 -46.28 7.37 -21.70
N ILE A 787 -47.25 7.00 -20.84
CA ILE A 787 -47.20 5.74 -20.08
C ILE A 787 -47.40 4.53 -21.00
N THR A 788 -48.22 4.65 -22.04
CA THR A 788 -48.42 3.60 -23.03
C THR A 788 -47.13 3.30 -23.80
N LYS A 789 -46.36 4.32 -24.16
CA LYS A 789 -45.05 4.14 -24.82
C LYS A 789 -44.07 3.35 -23.97
N LEU A 790 -44.04 3.57 -22.65
CA LEU A 790 -43.13 2.86 -21.73
C LEU A 790 -43.32 1.34 -21.73
N VAL A 791 -44.55 0.87 -21.97
CA VAL A 791 -44.87 -0.56 -21.97
C VAL A 791 -44.97 -1.15 -23.38
N SER A 792 -44.84 -0.34 -24.43
CA SER A 792 -44.98 -0.77 -25.82
C SER A 792 -43.71 -1.48 -26.31
N LEU A 793 -43.85 -2.75 -26.71
CA LEU A 793 -42.76 -3.57 -27.25
C LEU A 793 -43.21 -4.28 -28.54
N PRO A 794 -42.34 -4.42 -29.56
CA PRO A 794 -42.68 -5.06 -30.85
C PRO A 794 -43.20 -6.50 -30.72
N GLU A 795 -42.75 -7.24 -29.72
CA GLU A 795 -43.10 -8.63 -29.45
C GLU A 795 -44.41 -8.82 -28.65
N CYS A 796 -45.05 -7.74 -28.20
CA CYS A 796 -46.29 -7.80 -27.43
C CYS A 796 -47.53 -7.76 -28.35
N GLY A 797 -48.38 -8.78 -28.25
CA GLY A 797 -49.67 -8.83 -28.95
C GLY A 797 -50.80 -8.07 -28.25
N ALA A 798 -50.57 -7.59 -27.02
CA ALA A 798 -51.53 -6.80 -26.27
C ALA A 798 -50.89 -5.86 -25.25
N ILE A 799 -51.50 -4.69 -25.09
CA ILE A 799 -51.28 -3.75 -23.99
C ILE A 799 -52.64 -3.48 -23.37
N SER A 800 -52.79 -3.77 -22.08
CA SER A 800 -54.00 -3.47 -21.32
C SER A 800 -53.71 -2.31 -20.40
N ILE A 801 -54.64 -1.36 -20.35
CA ILE A 801 -54.52 -0.16 -19.55
C ILE A 801 -55.76 0.02 -18.69
N PHE A 802 -55.54 0.25 -17.41
CA PHE A 802 -56.56 0.73 -16.49
C PHE A 802 -56.32 2.20 -16.17
N MET A 803 -57.36 3.01 -16.32
CA MET A 803 -57.35 4.43 -16.00
C MET A 803 -58.46 4.73 -14.99
N GLY A 804 -58.07 5.15 -13.79
CA GLY A 804 -59.00 5.54 -12.74
C GLY A 804 -59.31 7.03 -12.83
N THR A 805 -60.54 7.40 -13.22
CA THR A 805 -60.98 8.79 -13.35
C THR A 805 -61.92 9.24 -12.24
N THR A 806 -61.90 10.53 -11.94
CA THR A 806 -62.76 11.17 -10.94
C THR A 806 -64.20 11.34 -11.45
N ARG A 807 -65.19 10.83 -10.73
CA ARG A 807 -66.63 10.97 -11.05
C ARG A 807 -67.24 12.20 -10.39
N ASN A 808 -68.32 12.72 -10.98
CA ASN A 808 -69.04 13.91 -10.49
C ASN A 808 -70.08 13.62 -9.38
N ASN A 809 -70.35 12.36 -9.05
CA ASN A 809 -71.33 11.96 -8.04
C ASN A 809 -70.83 10.73 -7.27
N MET A 810 -70.96 10.76 -5.94
CA MET A 810 -70.72 9.62 -5.07
C MET A 810 -71.81 9.55 -4.00
N ASN A 811 -72.53 8.43 -3.91
CA ASN A 811 -73.62 8.19 -2.95
C ASN A 811 -74.71 9.29 -2.91
N GLY A 812 -75.03 9.88 -4.07
CA GLY A 812 -76.08 10.89 -4.20
C GLY A 812 -75.64 12.33 -3.88
N LYS A 813 -74.35 12.56 -3.60
CA LYS A 813 -73.75 13.89 -3.41
C LYS A 813 -72.86 14.28 -4.59
N THR A 814 -72.97 15.54 -5.02
CA THR A 814 -72.12 16.12 -6.08
C THR A 814 -70.70 16.34 -5.57
N VAL A 815 -69.73 15.69 -6.21
CA VAL A 815 -68.30 15.80 -5.88
C VAL A 815 -67.69 16.94 -6.69
N ALA A 816 -66.95 17.83 -6.04
CA ALA A 816 -66.27 18.97 -6.67
C ALA A 816 -64.84 18.62 -7.11
N LYS A 817 -64.08 17.88 -6.28
CA LYS A 817 -62.71 17.45 -6.58
C LYS A 817 -62.25 16.33 -5.64
N LEU A 818 -61.18 15.64 -6.02
CA LEU A 818 -60.46 14.71 -5.15
C LEU A 818 -59.08 15.28 -4.81
N GLU A 819 -58.56 14.94 -3.64
CA GLU A 819 -57.22 15.28 -3.21
C GLU A 819 -56.56 14.02 -2.63
N TYR A 820 -55.35 13.70 -3.10
CA TYR A 820 -54.65 12.47 -2.73
C TYR A 820 -53.36 12.76 -1.97
N GLU A 821 -53.11 12.01 -0.91
CA GLU A 821 -51.87 12.05 -0.13
C GLU A 821 -51.29 10.64 -0.02
N ALA A 822 -49.95 10.53 -0.03
CA ALA A 822 -49.26 9.25 0.04
C ALA A 822 -47.95 9.40 0.82
N TYR A 823 -47.56 8.34 1.53
CA TYR A 823 -46.18 8.19 2.00
C TYR A 823 -45.35 7.53 0.90
N ASN A 824 -44.74 8.35 0.04
CA ASN A 824 -44.17 7.94 -1.25
C ASN A 824 -43.28 6.69 -1.17
N ASN A 825 -42.34 6.64 -0.22
CA ASN A 825 -41.40 5.53 -0.11
C ASN A 825 -42.10 4.19 0.20
N MET A 826 -43.13 4.21 1.06
CA MET A 826 -43.89 3.01 1.39
C MET A 826 -44.84 2.61 0.27
N ALA A 827 -45.49 3.58 -0.38
CA ALA A 827 -46.36 3.33 -1.52
C ALA A 827 -45.60 2.69 -2.70
N ILE A 828 -44.42 3.21 -3.05
CA ILE A 828 -43.55 2.63 -4.08
C ILE A 828 -43.11 1.22 -3.69
N LYS A 829 -42.77 0.99 -2.41
CA LYS A 829 -42.38 -0.35 -1.92
C LYS A 829 -43.51 -1.38 -2.06
N GLU A 830 -44.75 -1.00 -1.77
CA GLU A 830 -45.91 -1.90 -1.97
C GLU A 830 -46.22 -2.09 -3.46
N MET A 831 -46.10 -1.05 -4.30
CA MET A 831 -46.24 -1.18 -5.76
C MET A 831 -45.22 -2.17 -6.34
N LYS A 832 -43.96 -2.15 -5.87
CA LYS A 832 -42.93 -3.13 -6.26
C LYS A 832 -43.34 -4.56 -5.93
N LYS A 833 -43.88 -4.80 -4.72
CA LYS A 833 -44.39 -6.13 -4.34
C LYS A 833 -45.52 -6.61 -5.25
N ILE A 834 -46.39 -5.70 -5.71
CA ILE A 834 -47.46 -6.04 -6.65
C ILE A 834 -46.86 -6.46 -8.01
N CYS A 835 -45.86 -5.74 -8.51
CA CYS A 835 -45.15 -6.12 -9.75
C CYS A 835 -44.52 -7.52 -9.64
N ASP A 836 -43.85 -7.81 -8.52
CA ASP A 836 -43.25 -9.14 -8.26
C ASP A 836 -44.33 -10.23 -8.26
N GLN A 837 -45.48 -10.00 -7.61
CA GLN A 837 -46.58 -10.95 -7.59
C GLN A 837 -47.20 -11.19 -8.98
N ILE A 838 -47.31 -10.14 -9.81
CA ILE A 838 -47.82 -10.26 -11.18
C ILE A 838 -46.87 -11.12 -12.00
N ARG A 839 -45.56 -10.84 -11.95
CA ARG A 839 -44.57 -11.61 -12.72
C ARG A 839 -44.49 -13.07 -12.26
N ASN A 840 -44.72 -13.35 -10.98
CA ASN A 840 -44.81 -14.72 -10.47
C ASN A 840 -46.07 -15.47 -10.95
N LYS A 841 -47.17 -14.77 -11.22
CA LYS A 841 -48.44 -15.37 -11.67
C LYS A 841 -48.53 -15.50 -13.18
N TRP A 842 -47.96 -14.56 -13.93
CA TRP A 842 -47.99 -14.52 -15.39
C TRP A 842 -46.57 -14.36 -15.94
N SER A 843 -46.00 -15.46 -16.45
CA SER A 843 -44.63 -15.51 -16.98
C SER A 843 -44.43 -14.66 -18.25
N ASP A 844 -45.50 -14.41 -18.99
CA ASP A 844 -45.47 -13.75 -20.29
C ASP A 844 -45.65 -12.22 -20.20
N ILE A 845 -45.70 -11.65 -18.99
CA ILE A 845 -45.73 -10.19 -18.82
C ILE A 845 -44.35 -9.60 -19.13
N ARG A 846 -44.30 -8.61 -20.02
CA ARG A 846 -43.05 -7.93 -20.40
C ARG A 846 -42.80 -6.71 -19.53
N ASN A 847 -43.58 -5.65 -19.76
CA ASN A 847 -43.44 -4.38 -19.04
C ASN A 847 -44.66 -4.11 -18.16
N ILE A 848 -44.41 -3.52 -16.98
CA ILE A 848 -45.42 -3.05 -16.03
C ILE A 848 -45.12 -1.59 -15.74
N ALA A 849 -46.14 -0.75 -15.85
CA ALA A 849 -46.10 0.65 -15.47
C ALA A 849 -47.25 0.98 -14.52
N ILE A 850 -46.93 1.58 -13.36
CA ILE A 850 -47.92 2.00 -12.36
C ILE A 850 -47.61 3.44 -11.97
N PHE A 851 -48.52 4.33 -12.31
CA PHE A 851 -48.39 5.76 -12.05
C PHE A 851 -49.59 6.26 -11.26
N HIS A 852 -49.33 6.95 -10.15
CA HIS A 852 -50.38 7.55 -9.33
C HIS A 852 -50.14 9.06 -9.17
N ARG A 853 -51.23 9.83 -9.26
CA ARG A 853 -51.20 11.28 -9.04
C ARG A 853 -51.57 11.62 -7.59
N ILE A 854 -50.74 12.43 -6.95
CA ILE A 854 -51.01 13.03 -5.63
C ILE A 854 -51.38 14.51 -5.78
N GLY A 855 -51.98 15.09 -4.74
CA GLY A 855 -52.54 16.43 -4.77
C GLY A 855 -53.94 16.47 -5.39
N GLU A 856 -54.33 17.64 -5.91
CA GLU A 856 -55.67 17.88 -6.45
C GLU A 856 -55.89 17.23 -7.81
N VAL A 857 -56.98 16.46 -7.92
CA VAL A 857 -57.45 15.80 -9.16
C VAL A 857 -58.88 16.23 -9.43
N LYS A 858 -59.10 16.88 -10.57
CA LYS A 858 -60.43 17.40 -10.95
C LYS A 858 -61.32 16.27 -11.47
N ILE A 859 -62.61 16.56 -11.61
CA ILE A 859 -63.58 15.68 -12.27
C ILE A 859 -63.07 15.36 -13.68
N GLU A 860 -63.27 14.11 -14.13
CA GLU A 860 -62.81 13.57 -15.42
C GLU A 860 -61.29 13.38 -15.57
N GLU A 861 -60.48 13.89 -14.64
CA GLU A 861 -59.03 13.64 -14.63
C GLU A 861 -58.68 12.27 -14.02
N SER A 862 -57.54 11.72 -14.45
CA SER A 862 -57.03 10.43 -14.00
C SER A 862 -56.17 10.56 -12.74
N SER A 863 -56.51 9.78 -11.71
CA SER A 863 -55.72 9.67 -10.48
C SER A 863 -54.67 8.55 -10.56
N ILE A 864 -54.92 7.53 -11.38
CA ILE A 864 -54.05 6.37 -11.55
C ILE A 864 -54.10 5.86 -12.98
N ILE A 865 -52.93 5.47 -13.51
CA ILE A 865 -52.80 4.72 -14.76
C ILE A 865 -51.94 3.48 -14.48
N ILE A 866 -52.48 2.31 -14.80
CA ILE A 866 -51.76 1.03 -14.78
C ILE A 866 -51.72 0.52 -16.21
N ALA A 867 -50.54 0.27 -16.74
CA ALA A 867 -50.36 -0.28 -18.09
C ALA A 867 -49.47 -1.53 -18.02
N ILE A 868 -49.90 -2.61 -18.67
CA ILE A 868 -49.17 -3.88 -18.67
C ILE A 868 -49.19 -4.49 -20.08
N SER A 869 -48.02 -4.89 -20.57
CA SER A 869 -47.87 -5.50 -21.89
C SER A 869 -47.51 -6.99 -21.84
N SER A 870 -48.03 -7.74 -22.81
CA SER A 870 -47.79 -9.19 -22.95
C SER A 870 -47.94 -9.64 -24.40
N PRO A 871 -47.26 -10.73 -24.82
CA PRO A 871 -47.55 -11.43 -26.06
C PRO A 871 -49.03 -11.86 -26.18
N HIS A 872 -49.65 -12.25 -25.06
CA HIS A 872 -51.02 -12.77 -25.04
C HIS A 872 -51.99 -11.81 -24.34
N ARG A 873 -53.11 -11.51 -25.03
CA ARG A 873 -54.13 -10.56 -24.54
C ARG A 873 -54.76 -10.93 -23.20
N ARG A 874 -54.87 -12.23 -22.90
CA ARG A 874 -55.51 -12.72 -21.68
C ARG A 874 -54.69 -12.35 -20.46
N ASP A 875 -53.39 -12.59 -20.51
CA ASP A 875 -52.48 -12.38 -19.38
C ASP A 875 -52.36 -10.89 -19.05
N SER A 876 -52.28 -10.04 -20.09
CA SER A 876 -52.28 -8.58 -19.92
C SER A 876 -53.56 -8.07 -19.24
N LEU A 877 -54.74 -8.55 -19.63
CA LEU A 877 -56.02 -8.14 -19.03
C LEU A 877 -56.17 -8.63 -17.58
N GLU A 878 -55.85 -9.90 -17.32
CA GLU A 878 -55.93 -10.50 -15.98
C GLU A 878 -54.92 -9.85 -15.03
N ALA A 879 -53.70 -9.57 -15.50
CA ALA A 879 -52.67 -8.90 -14.72
C ALA A 879 -53.05 -7.46 -14.34
N VAL A 880 -53.64 -6.68 -15.25
CA VAL A 880 -54.10 -5.32 -14.93
C VAL A 880 -55.20 -5.35 -13.89
N ASN A 881 -56.17 -6.26 -14.03
CA ASN A 881 -57.25 -6.43 -13.06
C ASN A 881 -56.71 -6.83 -11.68
N TYR A 882 -55.75 -7.76 -11.63
CA TYR A 882 -55.08 -8.11 -10.39
C TYR A 882 -54.34 -6.92 -9.78
N CYS A 883 -53.59 -6.19 -10.60
CA CYS A 883 -52.82 -5.03 -10.17
C CYS A 883 -53.69 -3.97 -9.51
N ILE A 884 -54.83 -3.60 -10.07
CA ILE A 884 -55.70 -2.57 -9.49
C ILE A 884 -56.35 -3.03 -8.17
N ASN A 885 -56.73 -4.31 -8.07
CA ASN A 885 -57.33 -4.85 -6.85
C ASN A 885 -56.32 -4.89 -5.71
N GLU A 886 -55.10 -5.35 -5.99
CA GLU A 886 -54.02 -5.32 -5.01
C GLU A 886 -53.58 -3.90 -4.66
N PHE A 887 -53.52 -3.00 -5.64
CA PHE A 887 -53.16 -1.60 -5.42
C PHE A 887 -54.11 -0.94 -4.42
N LYS A 888 -55.42 -1.14 -4.59
CA LYS A 888 -56.43 -0.64 -3.65
C LYS A 888 -56.35 -1.32 -2.29
N ARG A 889 -55.87 -2.56 -2.22
CA ARG A 889 -55.80 -3.32 -0.97
C ARG A 889 -54.60 -2.95 -0.11
N THR A 890 -53.42 -2.75 -0.71
CA THR A 890 -52.15 -2.73 0.03
C THR A 890 -51.40 -1.41 -0.05
N VAL A 891 -51.64 -0.57 -1.05
CA VAL A 891 -50.85 0.65 -1.26
C VAL A 891 -51.41 1.80 -0.40
N PRO A 892 -50.61 2.36 0.53
CA PRO A 892 -51.06 3.40 1.47
C PRO A 892 -51.17 4.76 0.77
N ILE A 893 -52.32 4.99 0.15
CA ILE A 893 -52.73 6.28 -0.43
C ILE A 893 -54.10 6.64 0.14
N TRP A 894 -54.20 7.85 0.67
CA TRP A 894 -55.42 8.41 1.24
C TRP A 894 -56.07 9.37 0.27
N LYS A 895 -57.40 9.30 0.20
CA LYS A 895 -58.22 10.11 -0.70
C LYS A 895 -59.15 10.99 0.12
N LYS A 896 -59.11 12.29 -0.14
CA LYS A 896 -60.03 13.28 0.39
C LYS A 896 -61.03 13.68 -0.69
N GLU A 897 -62.31 13.45 -0.42
CA GLU A 897 -63.41 13.81 -1.32
C GLU A 897 -63.97 15.17 -0.90
N TRP A 898 -63.99 16.15 -1.82
CA TRP A 898 -64.60 17.46 -1.61
C TRP A 898 -65.97 17.52 -2.29
N TYR A 899 -67.00 17.93 -1.56
CA TYR A 899 -68.37 18.05 -2.06
C TYR A 899 -68.72 19.50 -2.42
N ALA A 900 -69.76 19.68 -3.24
CA ALA A 900 -70.19 21.01 -3.71
C ALA A 900 -70.65 21.97 -2.58
N ASP A 901 -70.98 21.44 -1.40
CA ASP A 901 -71.33 22.21 -0.19
C ASP A 901 -70.11 22.59 0.67
N SER A 902 -68.89 22.44 0.14
CA SER A 902 -67.61 22.66 0.84
C SER A 902 -67.33 21.69 2.01
N THR A 903 -68.12 20.63 2.17
CA THR A 903 -67.79 19.55 3.12
C THR A 903 -66.78 18.58 2.49
N TYR A 904 -66.02 17.87 3.33
CA TYR A 904 -65.08 16.85 2.87
C TYR A 904 -65.12 15.58 3.72
N VAL A 905 -64.72 14.45 3.11
CA VAL A 905 -64.58 13.16 3.79
C VAL A 905 -63.25 12.53 3.39
N TRP A 906 -62.51 12.04 4.39
CA TRP A 906 -61.32 11.20 4.17
C TRP A 906 -61.74 9.75 3.98
N LYS A 907 -61.16 9.10 2.98
CA LYS A 907 -61.27 7.68 2.73
C LYS A 907 -59.89 7.11 2.52
N GLU A 908 -59.60 6.03 3.24
CA GLU A 908 -58.46 5.19 2.95
C GLU A 908 -58.84 4.21 1.84
N ASN A 909 -57.87 3.76 1.04
CA ASN A 909 -58.12 2.77 -0.02
C ASN A 909 -58.66 1.41 0.49
N CYS A 910 -58.68 1.17 1.81
CA CYS A 910 -59.09 -0.05 2.52
C CYS A 910 -60.57 -0.50 2.38
N GLU A 911 -61.38 0.09 1.49
CA GLU A 911 -62.82 -0.23 1.37
C GLU A 911 -63.13 -1.68 0.90
N CYS A 912 -62.12 -2.49 0.54
CA CYS A 912 -62.32 -3.88 0.12
C CYS A 912 -62.53 -4.88 1.29
N ILE A 913 -62.38 -4.48 2.56
CA ILE A 913 -62.50 -5.41 3.71
C ILE A 913 -63.97 -5.66 4.13
N HIS A 914 -64.94 -4.91 3.61
CA HIS A 914 -66.33 -4.95 4.10
C HIS A 914 -67.40 -5.42 3.09
N HIS A 915 -67.02 -5.89 1.90
CA HIS A 915 -68.00 -6.32 0.88
C HIS A 915 -68.17 -7.84 0.68
N GLU A 916 -67.43 -8.71 1.38
CA GLU A 916 -67.62 -10.18 1.27
C GLU A 916 -68.72 -10.76 2.19
N ASN A 917 -69.50 -9.93 2.90
CA ASN A 917 -70.51 -10.42 3.86
C ASN A 917 -71.95 -9.91 3.63
N LYS A 918 -72.39 -9.69 2.38
CA LYS A 918 -73.82 -9.63 2.03
C LYS A 918 -74.11 -10.19 0.63
N ILE A 919 -74.51 -11.47 0.63
CA ILE A 919 -75.24 -12.30 -0.37
C ILE A 919 -74.64 -12.37 -1.77
#